data_AF-A0A6N7XWU5-F1
#
_entry.id   AF-A0A6N7XWU5-F1
#
_cell.length_a   1.000
_cell.length_b   1.000
_cell.length_c   1.000
_cell.angle_alpha   90.00
_cell.angle_beta   90.00
_cell.angle_gamma   90.00
#
_symmetry.space_group_name_H-M   'P 1'
#
loop_
_entity.id
_entity.type
_entity.pdbx_description
1 polymer ?
#
loop_
_entity_poly.entity_id
_entity_poly.type
_entity_poly.pdbx_seq_one_letter_code
_entity_poly.pdbx_strand_id
1 'polypeptide(L)'
;MAINKINRVVLHEDIKQELDDKATKQELQSTKEKLENVMNEIYQGIVWKPTVPTFDDLRIRYPNAKDGWKSTVEDTNITYQYDLETDTWFPTSINALPLATSKVDGLLAKEDKTKLDTVELNAQKNLTPQQTLEQIKTVDGKGSGLDSDLFQGRTPDSFADKEHEHDGVYYKKIEVDSFLNAKAPKSHVHSKEQITDFEHTHNANEIIENESKRFSSDIEKSNWNDANSKKHIHNNKTVLDKITQGLLDAWNTVTNKVDKAEGQGLSDENYTLAEKNKLKDIATGATRNDTDSNLKNRANHTGTQLSSTISNFADTVRSTVLTGLSTATNAVITATDTVLSALGKLQKQITDNLATLTSHIGNKSNPHDVKKADVDLGNVQNYGIATQAEAETGTSNAKYVTPLRVKQAIDKFKIKKVSELENDKNYVTSAELGNAGYGNMMKSDYDKNNNGIVDKAEDSDKLGGKSASEYATKEDMDNIEIGGRNLAIGTATDGFVAYNTGKILSQDSYPTKIIRWEYTSNGTAGIMQSTQYRKMQLVRGEVYTLSFEARGKIPALNYVYIMNTVGNNQSITHLLSTTTLSETSFKRVTAIFTKSTDSPYSYVMISSSDNVSGNWLEVKNIKIEKGNKATDWTPAHEDIQADIDTKTSKEYVDTQLNTKVDKVSGKQLSTEDYTTTEKTKLANIEYGANKYTHPATHPVDMIVGLHSIAKSGNYNDLSSKPTKLSQFENDIKSYHKGSTPPTNTNLLWLDTNS
;
A
#
# COMPACT_ATOMS: atom_id res chain seq x y z
N MET A 1 -65.35 -12.61 -42.48
CA MET A 1 -65.95 -12.51 -41.14
C MET A 1 -64.80 -12.38 -40.14
N ALA A 2 -64.50 -11.13 -39.74
CA ALA A 2 -64.78 -10.54 -38.43
C ALA A 2 -63.66 -10.85 -37.41
N ILE A 3 -62.72 -9.94 -37.10
CA ILE A 3 -62.82 -8.79 -36.14
C ILE A 3 -63.09 -9.35 -34.71
N ASN A 4 -62.29 -9.19 -33.64
CA ASN A 4 -61.56 -8.03 -33.10
C ASN A 4 -60.65 -8.47 -31.90
N LYS A 5 -59.42 -7.94 -31.80
CA LYS A 5 -58.85 -7.00 -30.79
C LYS A 5 -58.26 -7.52 -29.45
N ILE A 6 -56.95 -7.19 -29.30
CA ILE A 6 -56.29 -6.42 -28.20
C ILE A 6 -56.21 -7.09 -26.81
N ASN A 7 -55.03 -7.30 -26.17
CA ASN A 7 -54.17 -6.26 -25.55
C ASN A 7 -52.76 -6.76 -25.11
N ARG A 8 -51.76 -5.87 -25.29
CA ARG A 8 -50.54 -5.57 -24.49
C ARG A 8 -49.44 -6.64 -24.21
N VAL A 9 -48.28 -6.45 -24.84
CA VAL A 9 -46.95 -6.80 -24.30
C VAL A 9 -46.09 -5.54 -24.24
N VAL A 10 -45.51 -5.27 -23.08
CA VAL A 10 -44.50 -4.23 -22.85
C VAL A 10 -43.24 -4.66 -23.59
N LEU A 11 -42.85 -3.92 -24.62
CA LEU A 11 -41.59 -4.10 -25.33
C LEU A 11 -40.43 -3.75 -24.39
N HIS A 12 -39.35 -4.54 -24.43
CA HIS A 12 -38.10 -4.28 -23.70
C HIS A 12 -37.57 -2.89 -24.04
N GLU A 13 -36.97 -2.17 -23.08
CA GLU A 13 -36.51 -0.78 -23.28
C GLU A 13 -35.61 -0.64 -24.51
N ASP A 14 -34.79 -1.66 -24.81
CA ASP A 14 -33.89 -1.69 -25.95
C ASP A 14 -34.63 -1.84 -27.29
N ILE A 15 -35.74 -2.59 -27.33
CA ILE A 15 -36.58 -2.74 -28.54
C ILE A 15 -37.41 -1.49 -28.76
N LYS A 16 -37.86 -0.85 -27.67
CA LYS A 16 -38.55 0.44 -27.72
C LYS A 16 -37.60 1.53 -28.22
N GLN A 17 -36.36 1.54 -27.72
CA GLN A 17 -35.28 2.39 -28.22
C GLN A 17 -34.98 2.09 -29.70
N GLU A 18 -34.93 0.82 -30.12
CA GLU A 18 -34.68 0.47 -31.53
C GLU A 18 -35.85 0.81 -32.46
N LEU A 19 -37.10 0.79 -31.96
CA LEU A 19 -38.30 1.20 -32.71
C LEU A 19 -38.40 2.73 -32.82
N ASP A 20 -38.11 3.45 -31.74
CA ASP A 20 -38.07 4.92 -31.69
C ASP A 20 -36.88 5.45 -32.53
N ASP A 21 -35.72 4.80 -32.47
CA ASP A 21 -34.56 5.12 -33.31
C ASP A 21 -34.85 4.88 -34.81
N LYS A 22 -35.63 3.83 -35.15
CA LYS A 22 -36.08 3.56 -36.53
C LYS A 22 -37.14 4.56 -37.01
N ALA A 23 -38.10 4.94 -36.16
CA ALA A 23 -39.12 5.93 -36.49
C ALA A 23 -38.51 7.32 -36.74
N THR A 24 -37.59 7.74 -35.86
CA THR A 24 -36.88 9.03 -35.97
C THR A 24 -36.01 9.08 -37.23
N LYS A 25 -35.38 7.96 -37.61
CA LYS A 25 -34.55 7.87 -38.82
C LYS A 25 -35.34 7.98 -40.11
N GLN A 26 -36.56 7.44 -40.16
CA GLN A 26 -37.44 7.51 -41.33
C GLN A 26 -38.01 8.92 -41.55
N GLU A 27 -38.34 9.64 -40.47
CA GLU A 27 -38.77 11.06 -40.52
C GLU A 27 -37.61 11.99 -40.92
N LEU A 28 -36.40 11.74 -40.42
CA LEU A 28 -35.20 12.50 -40.81
C LEU A 28 -34.86 12.30 -42.29
N GLN A 29 -35.05 11.08 -42.81
CA GLN A 29 -34.78 10.74 -44.20
C GLN A 29 -35.78 11.41 -45.15
N SER A 30 -37.07 11.44 -44.80
CA SER A 30 -38.11 12.17 -45.56
C SER A 30 -37.88 13.69 -45.55
N THR A 31 -37.42 14.23 -44.42
CA THR A 31 -37.09 15.66 -44.29
C THR A 31 -35.86 16.01 -45.11
N LYS A 32 -34.84 15.14 -45.12
CA LYS A 32 -33.63 15.30 -45.94
C LYS A 32 -33.95 15.27 -47.44
N GLU A 33 -34.76 14.32 -47.92
CA GLU A 33 -35.17 14.26 -49.33
C GLU A 33 -35.98 15.49 -49.76
N LYS A 34 -36.85 16.02 -48.89
CA LYS A 34 -37.58 17.27 -49.16
C LYS A 34 -36.64 18.48 -49.22
N LEU A 35 -35.66 18.55 -48.32
CA LEU A 35 -34.68 19.64 -48.30
C LEU A 35 -33.74 19.58 -49.50
N GLU A 36 -33.33 18.38 -49.91
CA GLU A 36 -32.51 18.16 -51.11
C GLU A 36 -33.25 18.52 -52.40
N ASN A 37 -34.56 18.23 -52.50
CA ASN A 37 -35.38 18.65 -53.63
C ASN A 37 -35.58 20.17 -53.70
N VAL A 38 -35.87 20.83 -52.57
CA VAL A 38 -36.00 22.30 -52.52
C VAL A 38 -34.66 22.98 -52.84
N MET A 39 -33.54 22.42 -52.36
CA MET A 39 -32.22 22.95 -52.70
C MET A 39 -31.85 22.75 -54.17
N ASN A 40 -32.25 21.64 -54.80
CA ASN A 40 -32.02 21.41 -56.22
C ASN A 40 -32.86 22.34 -57.11
N GLU A 41 -34.10 22.67 -56.71
CA GLU A 41 -34.94 23.65 -57.42
C GLU A 41 -34.36 25.07 -57.35
N ILE A 42 -33.78 25.46 -56.21
CA ILE A 42 -33.15 26.79 -56.05
C ILE A 42 -31.81 26.89 -56.81
N TYR A 43 -31.01 25.82 -56.87
CA TYR A 43 -29.71 25.83 -57.55
C TYR A 43 -29.79 25.80 -59.08
N GLN A 44 -30.88 25.29 -59.68
CA GLN A 44 -31.05 25.19 -61.14
C GLN A 44 -31.42 26.54 -61.82
N GLY A 45 -31.74 27.59 -61.04
CA GLY A 45 -32.20 28.88 -61.58
C GLY A 45 -31.14 29.97 -61.78
N ILE A 46 -29.91 29.83 -61.26
CA ILE A 46 -28.88 30.90 -61.34
C ILE A 46 -27.68 30.44 -62.17
N VAL A 47 -27.41 31.15 -63.27
CA VAL A 47 -26.31 30.82 -64.19
C VAL A 47 -25.35 32.01 -64.34
N TRP A 48 -24.13 31.87 -63.86
CA TRP A 48 -23.08 32.88 -64.04
C TRP A 48 -22.56 32.89 -65.48
N LYS A 49 -22.49 34.08 -66.05
CA LYS A 49 -21.93 34.38 -67.36
C LYS A 49 -20.64 35.17 -67.19
N PRO A 50 -19.71 35.07 -68.15
CA PRO A 50 -18.50 35.86 -68.15
C PRO A 50 -18.77 37.35 -67.94
N THR A 51 -17.84 38.01 -67.28
CA THR A 51 -17.84 39.47 -67.09
C THR A 51 -17.79 40.18 -68.44
N VAL A 52 -18.43 41.34 -68.55
CA VAL A 52 -18.37 42.20 -69.75
C VAL A 52 -17.82 43.59 -69.37
N PRO A 53 -17.28 44.39 -70.30
CA PRO A 53 -16.62 45.64 -69.93
C PRO A 53 -17.57 46.70 -69.32
N THR A 54 -18.73 46.93 -69.93
CA THR A 54 -19.70 47.96 -69.51
C THR A 54 -21.14 47.42 -69.49
N PHE A 55 -22.08 48.15 -68.87
CA PHE A 55 -23.49 47.75 -68.83
C PHE A 55 -24.13 47.59 -70.22
N ASP A 56 -23.81 48.47 -71.18
CA ASP A 56 -24.33 48.37 -72.53
C ASP A 56 -23.87 47.09 -73.25
N ASP A 57 -22.68 46.56 -72.89
CA ASP A 57 -22.15 45.32 -73.44
C ASP A 57 -22.92 44.08 -72.97
N LEU A 58 -23.66 44.13 -71.85
CA LEU A 58 -24.47 42.99 -71.38
C LEU A 58 -25.53 42.59 -72.41
N ARG A 59 -26.22 43.58 -72.96
CA ARG A 59 -27.30 43.37 -73.93
C ARG A 59 -26.77 43.01 -75.33
N ILE A 60 -25.57 43.50 -75.68
CA ILE A 60 -24.91 43.15 -76.95
C ILE A 60 -24.37 41.72 -76.91
N ARG A 61 -23.73 41.34 -75.79
CA ARG A 61 -23.08 40.04 -75.62
C ARG A 61 -24.08 38.92 -75.36
N TYR A 62 -25.16 39.23 -74.64
CA TYR A 62 -26.24 38.30 -74.30
C TYR A 62 -27.59 38.80 -74.81
N PRO A 63 -27.81 38.85 -76.14
CA PRO A 63 -29.03 39.38 -76.73
C PRO A 63 -30.28 38.52 -76.50
N ASN A 64 -30.10 37.26 -76.07
CA ASN A 64 -31.16 36.33 -75.70
C ASN A 64 -30.93 35.81 -74.27
N ALA A 65 -30.78 36.73 -73.32
CA ALA A 65 -30.57 36.37 -71.92
C ALA A 65 -31.79 35.62 -71.35
N LYS A 66 -31.55 34.70 -70.41
CA LYS A 66 -32.62 33.95 -69.73
C LYS A 66 -32.68 34.35 -68.27
N ASP A 67 -33.85 34.13 -67.68
CA ASP A 67 -34.09 34.45 -66.28
C ASP A 67 -33.01 33.84 -65.38
N GLY A 68 -32.55 34.61 -64.39
CA GLY A 68 -31.54 34.18 -63.43
C GLY A 68 -30.10 34.14 -63.95
N TRP A 69 -29.83 34.57 -65.20
CA TRP A 69 -28.45 34.77 -65.66
C TRP A 69 -27.79 35.93 -64.92
N LYS A 70 -26.55 35.76 -64.47
CA LYS A 70 -25.76 36.82 -63.80
C LYS A 70 -24.47 37.13 -64.53
N SER A 71 -24.11 38.40 -64.68
CA SER A 71 -22.81 38.82 -65.18
C SER A 71 -22.38 40.11 -64.49
N THR A 72 -21.07 40.25 -64.26
CA THR A 72 -20.47 41.46 -63.69
C THR A 72 -19.99 42.36 -64.82
N VAL A 73 -20.05 43.68 -64.62
CA VAL A 73 -19.44 44.66 -65.52
C VAL A 73 -18.14 45.21 -64.93
N GLU A 74 -17.08 45.27 -65.73
CA GLU A 74 -15.72 45.57 -65.24
C GLU A 74 -15.53 47.03 -64.82
N ASP A 75 -16.13 47.97 -65.55
CA ASP A 75 -15.97 49.41 -65.35
C ASP A 75 -16.45 49.90 -63.97
N THR A 76 -17.54 49.34 -63.50
CA THR A 76 -18.21 49.71 -62.24
C THR A 76 -18.12 48.61 -61.18
N ASN A 77 -17.68 47.41 -61.59
CA ASN A 77 -17.65 46.21 -60.77
C ASN A 77 -19.02 45.90 -60.14
N ILE A 78 -20.09 46.14 -60.91
CA ILE A 78 -21.47 45.84 -60.54
C ILE A 78 -21.91 44.52 -61.17
N THR A 79 -22.53 43.64 -60.39
CA THR A 79 -23.16 42.41 -60.89
C THR A 79 -24.61 42.66 -61.23
N TYR A 80 -25.01 42.33 -62.45
CA TYR A 80 -26.39 42.36 -62.91
C TYR A 80 -26.95 40.95 -63.04
N GLN A 81 -28.24 40.79 -62.75
CA GLN A 81 -29.01 39.60 -63.03
C GLN A 81 -30.06 39.94 -64.10
N TYR A 82 -30.32 39.02 -65.03
CA TYR A 82 -31.39 39.17 -66.00
C TYR A 82 -32.70 38.67 -65.41
N ASP A 83 -33.73 39.49 -65.52
CA ASP A 83 -35.11 39.14 -65.19
C ASP A 83 -35.88 38.99 -66.49
N LEU A 84 -36.43 37.79 -66.72
CA LEU A 84 -37.20 37.49 -67.91
C LEU A 84 -38.59 38.14 -67.89
N GLU A 85 -39.19 38.38 -66.72
CA GLU A 85 -40.52 38.99 -66.62
C GLU A 85 -40.48 40.46 -67.04
N THR A 86 -39.41 41.16 -66.70
CA THR A 86 -39.21 42.59 -67.04
C THR A 86 -38.36 42.82 -68.29
N ASP A 87 -37.77 41.76 -68.85
CA ASP A 87 -36.86 41.78 -70.01
C ASP A 87 -35.67 42.74 -69.84
N THR A 88 -35.16 42.85 -68.62
CA THR A 88 -34.08 43.80 -68.27
C THR A 88 -33.02 43.21 -67.35
N TRP A 89 -31.79 43.73 -67.47
CA TRP A 89 -30.70 43.45 -66.55
C TRP A 89 -30.80 44.38 -65.34
N PHE A 90 -31.05 43.83 -64.16
CA PHE A 90 -31.17 44.57 -62.91
C PHE A 90 -29.92 44.37 -62.03
N PRO A 91 -29.39 45.41 -61.40
CA PRO A 91 -28.20 45.29 -60.57
C PRO A 91 -28.52 44.54 -59.27
N THR A 92 -27.61 43.66 -58.85
CA THR A 92 -27.77 42.82 -57.65
C THR A 92 -26.58 42.91 -56.69
N SER A 93 -25.46 43.50 -57.09
CA SER A 93 -24.32 43.73 -56.19
C SER A 93 -24.46 45.04 -55.41
N ILE A 94 -23.90 45.07 -54.19
CA ILE A 94 -23.90 46.24 -53.29
C ILE A 94 -23.32 47.52 -53.92
N ASN A 95 -22.40 47.38 -54.89
CA ASN A 95 -21.78 48.51 -55.59
C ASN A 95 -22.75 49.29 -56.50
N ALA A 96 -23.97 48.80 -56.71
CA ALA A 96 -25.01 49.49 -57.48
C ALA A 96 -25.86 50.47 -56.66
N LEU A 97 -25.69 50.51 -55.34
CA LEU A 97 -26.40 51.47 -54.50
C LEU A 97 -25.89 52.89 -54.82
N PRO A 98 -26.77 53.85 -55.14
CA PRO A 98 -26.35 55.21 -55.45
C PRO A 98 -25.68 55.87 -54.24
N LEU A 99 -24.85 56.89 -54.46
CA LEU A 99 -24.35 57.73 -53.37
C LEU A 99 -25.54 58.40 -52.67
N ALA A 100 -25.52 58.39 -51.33
CA ALA A 100 -26.59 58.98 -50.54
C ALA A 100 -26.66 60.50 -50.74
N THR A 101 -27.88 61.03 -50.80
CA THR A 101 -28.14 62.48 -50.84
C THR A 101 -28.89 62.89 -49.57
N SER A 102 -29.03 64.20 -49.33
CA SER A 102 -29.83 64.71 -48.20
C SER A 102 -31.33 64.40 -48.28
N LYS A 103 -31.80 63.77 -49.37
CA LYS A 103 -33.22 63.44 -49.59
C LYS A 103 -33.50 61.96 -49.81
N VAL A 104 -32.50 61.19 -50.23
CA VAL A 104 -32.67 59.79 -50.63
C VAL A 104 -31.51 58.97 -50.08
N ASP A 105 -31.86 57.82 -49.51
CA ASP A 105 -30.90 56.83 -49.01
C ASP A 105 -30.03 56.32 -50.17
N GLY A 106 -28.77 56.01 -49.86
CA GLY A 106 -27.83 55.42 -50.80
C GLY A 106 -26.89 54.47 -50.08
N LEU A 107 -25.59 54.53 -50.37
CA LEU A 107 -24.55 53.78 -49.63
C LEU A 107 -24.50 54.06 -48.11
N LEU A 108 -25.14 55.14 -47.66
CA LEU A 108 -25.50 55.40 -46.25
C LEU A 108 -26.93 55.96 -46.19
N ALA A 109 -27.55 55.95 -45.01
CA ALA A 109 -28.89 56.53 -44.82
C ALA A 109 -28.88 58.04 -45.08
N LYS A 110 -29.97 58.58 -45.63
CA LYS A 110 -30.11 60.02 -45.89
C LYS A 110 -30.02 60.83 -44.60
N GLU A 111 -30.46 60.28 -43.47
CA GLU A 111 -30.34 60.92 -42.16
C GLU A 111 -28.86 61.05 -41.75
N ASP A 112 -28.06 60.01 -41.96
CA ASP A 112 -26.62 60.02 -41.67
C ASP A 112 -25.87 60.92 -42.65
N LYS A 113 -26.28 60.96 -43.91
CA LYS A 113 -25.70 61.88 -44.90
C LYS A 113 -26.02 63.33 -44.56
N THR A 114 -27.25 63.59 -44.14
CA THR A 114 -27.68 64.93 -43.71
C THR A 114 -26.92 65.35 -42.45
N LYS A 115 -26.69 64.44 -41.50
CA LYS A 115 -25.81 64.72 -40.35
C LYS A 115 -24.37 64.98 -40.78
N LEU A 116 -23.81 64.17 -41.67
CA LEU A 116 -22.43 64.32 -42.11
C LEU A 116 -22.22 65.63 -42.89
N ASP A 117 -23.22 66.08 -43.66
CA ASP A 117 -23.18 67.36 -44.38
C ASP A 117 -23.14 68.59 -43.46
N THR A 118 -23.52 68.44 -42.19
CA THR A 118 -23.40 69.51 -41.17
C THR A 118 -22.02 69.58 -40.51
N VAL A 119 -21.12 68.65 -40.83
CA VAL A 119 -19.75 68.62 -40.29
C VAL A 119 -18.81 69.38 -41.25
N GLU A 120 -18.17 70.45 -40.76
CA GLU A 120 -17.25 71.26 -41.58
C GLU A 120 -16.01 70.46 -42.05
N LEU A 121 -15.50 70.83 -43.22
CA LEU A 121 -14.31 70.21 -43.82
C LEU A 121 -13.10 70.38 -42.89
N ASN A 122 -12.51 69.25 -42.45
CA ASN A 122 -11.43 69.13 -41.45
C ASN A 122 -11.84 69.25 -39.97
N ALA A 123 -13.12 69.04 -39.63
CA ALA A 123 -13.54 68.92 -38.23
C ALA A 123 -12.73 67.85 -37.48
N GLN A 124 -12.04 68.25 -36.41
CA GLN A 124 -11.20 67.37 -35.59
C GLN A 124 -12.02 66.62 -34.52
N LYS A 125 -11.52 65.45 -34.14
CA LYS A 125 -12.20 64.47 -33.26
C LYS A 125 -12.58 65.06 -31.89
N ASN A 126 -13.84 64.89 -31.49
CA ASN A 126 -14.30 65.20 -30.13
C ASN A 126 -13.44 64.49 -29.08
N LEU A 127 -13.03 65.23 -28.04
CA LEU A 127 -12.29 64.72 -26.89
C LEU A 127 -13.10 63.66 -26.13
N THR A 128 -12.41 62.66 -25.57
CA THR A 128 -13.05 61.59 -24.80
C THR A 128 -13.56 62.10 -23.45
N PRO A 129 -14.55 61.43 -22.81
CA PRO A 129 -15.05 61.84 -21.49
C PRO A 129 -13.96 62.06 -20.44
N GLN A 130 -12.85 61.29 -20.47
CA GLN A 130 -11.69 61.53 -19.62
C GLN A 130 -10.91 62.81 -19.97
N GLN A 131 -10.77 63.16 -21.25
CA GLN A 131 -10.06 64.37 -21.69
C GLN A 131 -10.90 65.64 -21.45
N THR A 132 -12.22 65.54 -21.58
CA THR A 132 -13.16 66.60 -21.17
C THR A 132 -13.16 66.79 -19.65
N LEU A 133 -13.05 65.71 -18.87
CA LEU A 133 -12.96 65.74 -17.40
C LEU A 133 -11.65 66.37 -16.89
N GLU A 134 -10.52 66.17 -17.58
CA GLU A 134 -9.23 66.81 -17.25
C GLU A 134 -9.24 68.32 -17.52
N GLN A 135 -9.95 68.77 -18.56
CA GLN A 135 -10.09 70.20 -18.84
C GLN A 135 -11.09 70.90 -17.91
N ILE A 136 -12.14 70.22 -17.44
CA ILE A 136 -13.09 70.75 -16.45
C ILE A 136 -12.44 70.88 -15.05
N LYS A 137 -11.54 69.96 -14.68
CA LYS A 137 -10.85 69.96 -13.37
C LYS A 137 -9.87 71.12 -13.13
N THR A 138 -9.53 71.91 -14.16
CA THR A 138 -8.62 73.06 -14.02
C THR A 138 -9.35 74.41 -13.98
N VAL A 139 -10.69 74.42 -14.03
CA VAL A 139 -11.53 75.63 -14.02
C VAL A 139 -12.30 75.79 -12.68
N ASP A 140 -12.26 74.82 -11.78
CA ASP A 140 -12.97 74.82 -10.49
C ASP A 140 -12.10 75.37 -9.33
N GLY A 141 -11.82 76.67 -9.40
CA GLY A 141 -11.26 77.45 -8.29
C GLY A 141 -12.29 78.45 -7.77
N LYS A 142 -12.33 78.69 -6.45
CA LYS A 142 -13.27 79.60 -5.77
C LYS A 142 -13.43 80.94 -6.53
N GLY A 143 -14.63 81.20 -7.07
CA GLY A 143 -14.96 82.42 -7.82
C GLY A 143 -15.00 82.28 -9.36
N SER A 144 -15.02 81.05 -9.88
CA SER A 144 -15.04 80.77 -11.33
C SER A 144 -16.41 81.01 -12.02
N GLY A 145 -17.51 81.10 -11.26
CA GLY A 145 -18.81 81.52 -11.80
C GLY A 145 -19.47 80.55 -12.76
N LEU A 146 -19.12 79.25 -12.71
CA LEU A 146 -19.79 78.17 -13.43
C LEU A 146 -20.09 77.00 -12.48
N ASP A 147 -21.40 76.82 -12.26
CA ASP A 147 -22.20 75.60 -12.00
C ASP A 147 -21.82 74.54 -10.94
N SER A 148 -20.80 74.72 -10.10
CA SER A 148 -20.62 73.91 -8.87
C SER A 148 -20.94 74.66 -7.56
N ASP A 149 -21.06 75.98 -7.60
CA ASP A 149 -21.33 76.88 -6.47
C ASP A 149 -22.79 77.38 -6.40
N LEU A 150 -23.67 76.91 -7.29
CA LEU A 150 -25.10 77.27 -7.39
C LEU A 150 -25.99 76.02 -7.55
N PHE A 151 -26.83 75.70 -6.56
CA PHE A 151 -27.84 74.66 -6.70
C PHE A 151 -29.11 75.23 -7.37
N GLN A 152 -29.49 74.69 -8.53
CA GLN A 152 -30.63 75.16 -9.35
C GLN A 152 -30.59 76.66 -9.73
N GLY A 153 -29.40 77.26 -9.85
CA GLY A 153 -29.24 78.65 -10.26
C GLY A 153 -29.57 79.69 -9.19
N ARG A 154 -29.54 79.33 -7.89
CA ARG A 154 -29.72 80.26 -6.77
C ARG A 154 -28.59 80.13 -5.73
N THR A 155 -28.24 81.25 -5.09
CA THR A 155 -27.17 81.32 -4.08
C THR A 155 -27.61 80.71 -2.74
N PRO A 156 -26.67 80.16 -1.93
CA PRO A 156 -26.98 79.44 -0.69
C PRO A 156 -27.83 80.20 0.35
N ASP A 157 -27.74 81.53 0.39
CA ASP A 157 -28.51 82.37 1.32
C ASP A 157 -30.03 82.41 1.02
N SER A 158 -30.47 81.82 -0.10
CA SER A 158 -31.88 81.75 -0.50
C SER A 158 -32.63 80.50 -0.04
N PHE A 159 -31.95 79.56 0.62
CA PHE A 159 -32.53 78.32 1.17
C PHE A 159 -32.48 78.24 2.70
N ALA A 160 -32.02 79.30 3.37
CA ALA A 160 -32.03 79.35 4.82
C ALA A 160 -33.43 79.76 5.32
N ASP A 161 -34.25 78.76 5.67
CA ASP A 161 -35.21 78.93 6.76
C ASP A 161 -35.33 77.66 7.62
N LYS A 162 -34.86 77.83 8.86
CA LYS A 162 -35.34 77.26 10.11
C LYS A 162 -35.40 75.73 10.30
N GLU A 163 -34.37 75.25 11.02
CA GLU A 163 -34.31 74.06 11.89
C GLU A 163 -34.32 72.66 11.25
N HIS A 164 -33.12 72.07 11.09
CA HIS A 164 -32.82 70.73 11.61
C HIS A 164 -31.31 70.44 11.70
N GLU A 165 -30.88 69.63 12.68
CA GLU A 165 -29.48 69.23 12.89
C GLU A 165 -29.15 67.88 12.23
N HIS A 166 -27.89 67.72 11.78
CA HIS A 166 -27.27 66.42 11.50
C HIS A 166 -25.90 66.36 12.22
N ASP A 167 -25.68 65.27 12.95
CA ASP A 167 -24.49 64.96 13.74
C ASP A 167 -23.31 64.58 12.82
N GLY A 168 -22.54 65.58 12.42
CA GLY A 168 -21.46 65.47 11.43
C GLY A 168 -20.29 64.54 11.80
N VAL A 169 -20.47 63.23 11.66
CA VAL A 169 -19.37 62.25 11.66
C VAL A 169 -19.14 61.74 10.24
N TYR A 170 -18.17 62.32 9.54
CA TYR A 170 -17.68 61.84 8.25
C TYR A 170 -16.38 61.06 8.44
N TYR A 171 -16.39 59.77 8.13
CA TYR A 171 -15.19 58.92 8.15
C TYR A 171 -14.36 59.11 6.87
N LYS A 172 -13.04 59.23 6.99
CA LYS A 172 -12.11 59.27 5.87
C LYS A 172 -12.10 57.92 5.14
N LYS A 173 -11.77 57.92 3.85
CA LYS A 173 -11.71 56.69 3.02
C LYS A 173 -10.88 55.57 3.66
N ILE A 174 -9.78 55.91 4.35
CA ILE A 174 -8.95 54.94 5.07
C ILE A 174 -9.66 54.33 6.30
N GLU A 175 -10.52 55.11 6.97
CA GLU A 175 -11.35 54.65 8.09
C GLU A 175 -12.48 53.76 7.57
N VAL A 176 -13.10 54.13 6.44
CA VAL A 176 -14.10 53.30 5.73
C VAL A 176 -13.50 51.97 5.24
N ASP A 177 -12.30 52.00 4.65
CA ASP A 177 -11.59 50.79 4.22
C ASP A 177 -11.15 49.93 5.41
N SER A 178 -10.82 50.56 6.55
CA SER A 178 -10.53 49.85 7.80
C SER A 178 -11.78 49.21 8.41
N PHE A 179 -12.94 49.87 8.33
CA PHE A 179 -14.21 49.30 8.77
C PHE A 179 -14.71 48.19 7.84
N LEU A 180 -14.46 48.29 6.53
CA LEU A 180 -14.79 47.25 5.55
C LEU A 180 -13.88 46.02 5.68
N ASN A 181 -12.57 46.22 5.89
CA ASN A 181 -11.64 45.11 6.16
C ASN A 181 -11.88 44.44 7.52
N ALA A 182 -12.48 45.14 8.49
CA ALA A 182 -12.90 44.55 9.76
C ALA A 182 -14.25 43.79 9.68
N LYS A 183 -15.03 43.97 8.61
CA LYS A 183 -16.37 43.38 8.45
C LYS A 183 -16.41 42.06 7.68
N ALA A 184 -15.31 41.62 7.09
CA ALA A 184 -15.25 40.33 6.39
C ALA A 184 -13.91 39.63 6.67
N PRO A 185 -13.89 38.47 7.34
CA PRO A 185 -12.67 37.67 7.38
C PRO A 185 -12.41 37.10 5.98
N LYS A 186 -11.18 37.26 5.48
CA LYS A 186 -10.69 36.67 4.20
C LYS A 186 -10.79 35.13 4.15
N SER A 187 -11.08 34.51 5.29
CA SER A 187 -11.44 33.10 5.43
C SER A 187 -12.42 33.01 6.59
N HIS A 188 -13.62 32.51 6.32
CA HIS A 188 -14.51 32.04 7.37
C HIS A 188 -14.58 30.52 7.26
N VAL A 189 -14.56 29.87 8.42
CA VAL A 189 -14.87 28.45 8.55
C VAL A 189 -16.29 28.38 9.04
N HIS A 190 -17.12 27.71 8.28
CA HIS A 190 -18.43 27.30 8.76
C HIS A 190 -18.23 26.10 9.70
N SER A 191 -18.94 26.07 10.83
CA SER A 191 -19.07 24.83 11.59
C SER A 191 -19.88 23.81 10.78
N LYS A 192 -19.84 22.52 11.16
CA LYS A 192 -20.65 21.50 10.47
C LYS A 192 -22.15 21.84 10.51
N GLU A 193 -22.60 22.57 11.54
CA GLU A 193 -23.97 23.10 11.64
C GLU A 193 -24.27 24.27 10.69
N GLN A 194 -23.25 24.90 10.08
CA GLN A 194 -23.37 26.05 9.18
C GLN A 194 -23.10 25.71 7.70
N ILE A 195 -22.54 24.52 7.39
CA ILE A 195 -22.43 23.94 6.02
C ILE A 195 -23.44 22.81 5.80
N THR A 196 -24.33 22.52 6.74
CA THR A 196 -25.52 21.72 6.42
C THR A 196 -26.45 22.59 5.58
N ASP A 197 -26.12 22.70 4.30
CA ASP A 197 -27.11 22.98 3.27
C ASP A 197 -28.09 21.80 3.30
N PHE A 198 -29.15 22.03 4.08
CA PHE A 198 -30.42 21.34 4.05
C PHE A 198 -30.45 19.83 4.37
N GLU A 199 -30.58 19.50 5.66
CA GLU A 199 -31.82 18.79 6.01
C GLU A 199 -32.93 19.85 6.10
N HIS A 200 -33.42 20.36 4.96
CA HIS A 200 -34.85 20.64 4.94
C HIS A 200 -35.53 19.37 4.48
N THR A 201 -36.09 18.68 5.47
CA THR A 201 -37.33 18.00 5.17
C THR A 201 -38.33 19.12 4.85
N HIS A 202 -38.71 19.23 3.58
CA HIS A 202 -40.02 19.78 3.32
C HIS A 202 -40.98 18.91 4.11
N ASN A 203 -41.62 19.46 5.15
CA ASN A 203 -42.84 18.82 5.66
C ASN A 203 -43.71 18.55 4.42
N ALA A 204 -44.45 17.43 4.37
CA ALA A 204 -45.37 17.18 3.25
C ALA A 204 -46.33 18.38 2.99
N ASN A 205 -46.42 19.26 3.99
CA ASN A 205 -47.19 20.49 4.06
C ASN A 205 -46.47 21.73 3.45
N GLU A 206 -45.19 21.67 3.04
CA GLU A 206 -44.50 22.79 2.38
C GLU A 206 -44.74 22.85 0.87
N ILE A 207 -45.35 21.79 0.30
CA ILE A 207 -45.95 21.77 -1.04
C ILE A 207 -47.47 21.64 -0.87
N ILE A 208 -48.06 22.60 -0.16
CA ILE A 208 -49.52 22.80 -0.22
C ILE A 208 -49.78 23.74 -1.40
N GLU A 209 -50.69 23.35 -2.29
CA GLU A 209 -51.17 24.24 -3.35
C GLU A 209 -51.68 25.54 -2.73
N ASN A 210 -50.96 26.63 -3.00
CA ASN A 210 -51.42 27.98 -2.73
C ASN A 210 -51.23 28.83 -3.99
N GLU A 211 -51.82 30.03 -3.99
CA GLU A 211 -51.81 30.92 -5.15
C GLU A 211 -50.41 31.27 -5.67
N SER A 212 -49.37 31.12 -4.84
CA SER A 212 -47.98 31.46 -5.16
C SER A 212 -47.07 30.26 -5.46
N LYS A 213 -47.54 29.01 -5.29
CA LYS A 213 -46.77 27.77 -5.51
C LYS A 213 -47.68 26.64 -6.01
N ARG A 214 -47.92 26.60 -7.33
CA ARG A 214 -48.72 25.55 -8.00
C ARG A 214 -47.84 24.74 -8.94
N PHE A 215 -48.09 23.43 -9.04
CA PHE A 215 -47.54 22.61 -10.12
C PHE A 215 -48.03 23.15 -11.46
N SER A 216 -47.18 23.13 -12.48
CA SER A 216 -47.48 23.66 -13.82
C SER A 216 -48.52 22.81 -14.56
N SER A 217 -48.73 21.55 -14.12
CA SER A 217 -49.72 20.62 -14.66
C SER A 217 -50.07 19.47 -13.70
N ASP A 218 -51.20 18.80 -13.96
CA ASP A 218 -51.61 17.57 -13.24
C ASP A 218 -50.62 16.41 -13.46
N ILE A 219 -49.95 16.37 -14.61
CA ILE A 219 -48.91 15.39 -14.92
C ILE A 219 -47.70 15.59 -14.00
N GLU A 220 -47.27 16.84 -13.83
CA GLU A 220 -46.15 17.19 -12.95
C GLU A 220 -46.46 16.86 -11.49
N LYS A 221 -47.69 17.13 -11.04
CA LYS A 221 -48.19 16.74 -9.72
C LYS A 221 -48.21 15.22 -9.54
N SER A 222 -48.66 14.47 -10.55
CA SER A 222 -48.66 13.00 -10.52
C SER A 222 -47.23 12.44 -10.48
N ASN A 223 -46.31 12.96 -11.29
CA ASN A 223 -44.91 12.54 -11.32
C ASN A 223 -44.20 12.87 -10.01
N TRP A 224 -44.49 14.02 -9.41
CA TRP A 224 -43.95 14.39 -8.10
C TRP A 224 -44.49 13.48 -6.99
N ASN A 225 -45.80 13.18 -6.97
CA ASN A 225 -46.40 12.24 -6.04
C ASN A 225 -45.82 10.83 -6.20
N ASP A 226 -45.61 10.38 -7.43
CA ASP A 226 -44.99 9.09 -7.76
C ASP A 226 -43.53 9.06 -7.27
N ALA A 227 -42.72 10.08 -7.60
CA ALA A 227 -41.34 10.19 -7.14
C ALA A 227 -41.22 10.29 -5.62
N ASN A 228 -42.12 11.01 -4.97
CA ASN A 228 -42.14 11.15 -3.50
C ASN A 228 -42.60 9.86 -2.80
N SER A 229 -43.58 9.13 -3.36
CA SER A 229 -43.99 7.82 -2.84
C SER A 229 -42.96 6.72 -3.10
N LYS A 230 -42.11 6.88 -4.12
CA LYS A 230 -40.97 6.00 -4.45
C LYS A 230 -39.67 6.35 -3.72
N LYS A 231 -39.65 7.38 -2.86
CA LYS A 231 -38.52 7.60 -1.94
C LYS A 231 -38.42 6.41 -1.00
N HIS A 232 -37.43 5.55 -1.21
CA HIS A 232 -37.06 4.54 -0.24
C HIS A 232 -36.01 5.12 0.69
N ILE A 233 -36.17 4.88 1.99
CA ILE A 233 -35.14 5.19 2.99
C ILE A 233 -34.22 3.98 3.00
N HIS A 234 -32.91 4.21 2.81
CA HIS A 234 -31.97 3.13 2.99
C HIS A 234 -31.97 2.70 4.46
N ASN A 235 -32.21 1.42 4.71
CA ASN A 235 -32.26 0.87 6.07
C ASN A 235 -30.96 1.07 6.85
N ASN A 236 -29.84 1.35 6.17
CA ASN A 236 -28.54 1.63 6.78
C ASN A 236 -28.23 3.13 6.94
N LYS A 237 -29.12 4.07 6.57
CA LYS A 237 -28.87 5.52 6.72
C LYS A 237 -28.49 5.88 8.16
N THR A 238 -29.26 5.39 9.13
CA THR A 238 -28.98 5.61 10.56
C THR A 238 -27.66 4.98 11.05
N VAL A 239 -27.16 3.95 10.36
CA VAL A 239 -25.84 3.34 10.61
C VAL A 239 -24.74 4.20 10.02
N LEU A 240 -24.89 4.64 8.77
CA LEU A 240 -23.93 5.50 8.08
C LEU A 240 -23.79 6.86 8.77
N ASP A 241 -24.91 7.44 9.23
CA ASP A 241 -24.92 8.70 9.96
C ASP A 241 -24.16 8.61 11.30
N LYS A 242 -24.04 7.41 11.89
CA LYS A 242 -23.24 7.15 13.10
C LYS A 242 -21.76 7.05 12.82
N ILE A 243 -21.34 6.74 11.59
CA ILE A 243 -19.92 6.75 11.17
C ILE A 243 -19.50 8.22 10.99
N THR A 244 -19.16 8.86 12.10
CA THR A 244 -18.68 10.25 12.10
C THR A 244 -17.23 10.33 11.63
N GLN A 245 -16.83 11.50 11.12
CA GLN A 245 -15.43 11.79 10.81
C GLN A 245 -14.52 11.54 12.02
N GLY A 246 -14.99 11.87 13.24
CA GLY A 246 -14.24 11.62 14.47
C GLY A 246 -13.98 10.13 14.76
N LEU A 247 -14.91 9.23 14.40
CA LEU A 247 -14.69 7.78 14.50
C LEU A 247 -13.69 7.30 13.46
N LEU A 248 -13.75 7.85 12.24
CA LEU A 248 -12.82 7.49 11.16
C LEU A 248 -11.40 7.98 11.48
N ASP A 249 -11.27 9.19 11.99
CA ASP A 249 -10.00 9.75 12.45
C ASP A 249 -9.41 8.90 13.58
N ALA A 250 -10.21 8.52 14.58
CA ALA A 250 -9.78 7.63 15.66
C ALA A 250 -9.34 6.25 15.13
N TRP A 251 -10.08 5.65 14.21
CA TRP A 251 -9.73 4.36 13.58
C TRP A 251 -8.39 4.44 12.83
N ASN A 252 -8.15 5.52 12.08
CA ASN A 252 -6.89 5.75 11.37
C ASN A 252 -5.68 5.89 12.31
N THR A 253 -5.89 6.23 13.59
CA THR A 253 -4.79 6.25 14.58
C THR A 253 -4.41 4.87 15.13
N VAL A 254 -5.25 3.83 14.95
CA VAL A 254 -5.01 2.50 15.54
C VAL A 254 -3.70 1.87 15.06
N THR A 255 -3.33 2.09 13.80
CA THR A 255 -2.05 1.66 13.22
C THR A 255 -0.83 2.29 13.90
N ASN A 256 -1.02 3.43 14.56
CA ASN A 256 -0.02 4.15 15.33
C ASN A 256 -0.07 3.80 16.82
N LYS A 257 -0.75 2.72 17.21
CA LYS A 257 -0.90 2.28 18.60
C LYS A 257 -0.41 0.84 18.77
N VAL A 258 -0.01 0.47 19.98
CA VAL A 258 0.30 -0.91 20.38
C VAL A 258 -0.49 -1.30 21.63
N ASP A 259 -0.65 -2.60 21.89
CA ASP A 259 -1.38 -3.10 23.06
C ASP A 259 -0.72 -2.66 24.37
N LYS A 260 -1.53 -2.18 25.32
CA LYS A 260 -1.08 -1.89 26.68
C LYS A 260 -0.92 -3.22 27.42
N ALA A 261 0.25 -3.43 28.01
CA ALA A 261 0.52 -4.53 28.92
C ALA A 261 0.66 -3.98 30.34
N GLU A 262 0.12 -4.70 31.32
CA GLU A 262 0.16 -4.30 32.73
C GLU A 262 1.61 -4.19 33.22
N GLY A 263 1.95 -3.07 33.86
CA GLY A 263 3.31 -2.78 34.34
C GLY A 263 4.31 -2.36 33.27
N GLN A 264 3.91 -2.20 32.00
CA GLN A 264 4.80 -1.80 30.91
C GLN A 264 4.44 -0.42 30.33
N GLY A 265 5.45 0.42 30.09
CA GLY A 265 5.38 1.70 29.39
C GLY A 265 6.11 1.67 28.04
N LEU A 266 5.97 2.71 27.21
CA LEU A 266 6.83 2.85 26.02
C LEU A 266 8.17 3.46 26.41
N SER A 267 9.24 2.72 26.15
CA SER A 267 10.56 3.22 26.45
C SER A 267 11.65 2.78 25.49
N ASP A 268 12.73 3.55 25.55
CA ASP A 268 14.00 3.25 24.92
C ASP A 268 14.88 2.40 25.85
N GLU A 269 14.40 1.99 27.03
CA GLU A 269 15.20 1.50 28.16
C GLU A 269 15.35 -0.04 28.24
N ASN A 270 14.88 -0.79 27.24
CA ASN A 270 15.18 -2.23 27.10
C ASN A 270 16.60 -2.50 26.57
N TYR A 271 17.14 -3.70 26.83
CA TYR A 271 18.38 -4.17 26.19
C TYR A 271 18.26 -4.22 24.66
N THR A 272 19.13 -3.52 23.96
CA THR A 272 19.35 -3.68 22.52
C THR A 272 19.86 -5.09 22.20
N LEU A 273 19.70 -5.54 20.95
CA LEU A 273 20.24 -6.83 20.50
C LEU A 273 21.76 -6.91 20.72
N ALA A 274 22.48 -5.80 20.55
CA ALA A 274 23.91 -5.71 20.82
C ALA A 274 24.23 -5.95 22.31
N GLU A 275 23.45 -5.37 23.22
CA GLU A 275 23.60 -5.54 24.66
C GLU A 275 23.24 -6.96 25.12
N LYS A 276 22.16 -7.55 24.57
CA LYS A 276 21.82 -8.97 24.82
C LYS A 276 22.92 -9.93 24.36
N ASN A 277 23.51 -9.65 23.19
CA ASN A 277 24.63 -10.45 22.68
C ASN A 277 25.88 -10.33 23.54
N LYS A 278 26.18 -9.13 24.08
CA LYS A 278 27.28 -8.93 25.03
C LYS A 278 27.08 -9.72 26.33
N LEU A 279 25.84 -9.80 26.82
CA LEU A 279 25.50 -10.51 28.06
C LEU A 279 25.44 -12.03 27.90
N LYS A 280 25.04 -12.53 26.72
CA LYS A 280 24.87 -13.97 26.44
C LYS A 280 26.13 -14.80 26.74
N ASP A 281 27.30 -14.22 26.52
CA ASP A 281 28.59 -14.91 26.68
C ASP A 281 29.20 -14.71 28.09
N ILE A 282 28.53 -13.96 28.98
CA ILE A 282 28.96 -13.78 30.37
C ILE A 282 28.28 -14.85 31.24
N ALA A 283 29.09 -15.74 31.83
CA ALA A 283 28.59 -16.78 32.73
C ALA A 283 27.91 -16.17 33.97
N THR A 284 26.83 -16.82 34.43
CA THR A 284 26.13 -16.46 35.67
C THR A 284 27.11 -16.41 36.84
N GLY A 285 27.20 -15.27 37.54
CA GLY A 285 28.10 -15.08 38.67
C GLY A 285 29.54 -14.68 38.31
N ALA A 286 29.80 -14.24 37.07
CA ALA A 286 31.10 -13.70 36.69
C ALA A 286 31.55 -12.59 37.66
N THR A 287 32.75 -12.75 38.23
CA THR A 287 33.35 -11.76 39.13
C THR A 287 33.92 -10.60 38.32
N ARG A 288 34.02 -9.42 38.96
CA ARG A 288 34.68 -8.26 38.34
C ARG A 288 36.13 -8.61 38.04
N ASN A 289 36.56 -8.42 36.79
CA ASN A 289 37.99 -8.52 36.44
C ASN A 289 38.84 -7.62 37.34
N ASP A 290 39.97 -8.15 37.77
CA ASP A 290 40.94 -7.39 38.53
C ASP A 290 41.56 -6.29 37.65
N THR A 291 42.06 -5.21 38.25
CA THR A 291 42.60 -4.09 37.45
C THR A 291 43.79 -4.54 36.61
N ASP A 292 43.96 -3.97 35.42
CA ASP A 292 45.14 -4.18 34.56
C ASP A 292 46.46 -3.99 35.33
N SER A 293 46.49 -3.02 36.26
CA SER A 293 47.64 -2.75 37.10
C SER A 293 47.92 -3.87 38.11
N ASN A 294 46.87 -4.55 38.60
CA ASN A 294 46.98 -5.70 39.48
C ASN A 294 47.39 -6.96 38.69
N LEU A 295 46.81 -7.19 37.52
CA LEU A 295 47.11 -8.31 36.62
C LEU A 295 48.50 -8.25 35.96
N LYS A 296 49.11 -7.06 35.83
CA LYS A 296 50.48 -6.89 35.32
C LYS A 296 51.54 -6.97 36.41
N ASN A 297 51.15 -6.94 37.69
CA ASN A 297 52.08 -6.96 38.81
C ASN A 297 52.55 -8.39 39.13
N ARG A 298 53.82 -8.69 38.85
CA ARG A 298 54.48 -9.97 39.19
C ARG A 298 54.38 -10.37 40.66
N ALA A 299 54.29 -9.42 41.59
CA ALA A 299 54.09 -9.74 43.01
C ALA A 299 52.79 -10.50 43.27
N ASN A 300 51.81 -10.34 42.36
CA ASN A 300 50.47 -10.92 42.47
C ASN A 300 50.29 -12.12 41.53
N HIS A 301 51.31 -12.49 40.76
CA HIS A 301 51.35 -13.74 40.02
C HIS A 301 51.90 -14.86 40.91
N THR A 302 51.04 -15.80 41.30
CA THR A 302 51.43 -17.04 41.98
C THR A 302 51.49 -18.19 40.96
N GLY A 303 52.60 -18.92 40.89
CA GLY A 303 52.76 -20.08 39.98
C GLY A 303 54.14 -20.19 39.29
N THR A 304 54.36 -21.30 38.60
CA THR A 304 55.59 -21.60 37.84
C THR A 304 55.44 -21.15 36.40
N GLN A 305 56.38 -20.36 35.86
CA GLN A 305 56.45 -20.01 34.43
C GLN A 305 57.65 -20.67 33.76
N LEU A 306 57.41 -21.33 32.61
CA LEU A 306 58.46 -21.93 31.79
C LEU A 306 59.24 -20.84 31.05
N SER A 307 60.54 -21.03 30.82
CA SER A 307 61.37 -20.05 30.10
C SER A 307 60.90 -19.76 28.67
N SER A 308 60.11 -20.66 28.08
CA SER A 308 59.50 -20.51 26.75
C SER A 308 58.43 -19.42 26.66
N THR A 309 57.88 -18.94 27.79
CA THR A 309 56.84 -17.89 27.81
C THR A 309 57.43 -16.46 27.85
N ILE A 310 58.75 -16.32 27.76
CA ILE A 310 59.45 -15.05 27.78
C ILE A 310 59.99 -14.77 26.36
N SER A 311 59.34 -13.88 25.61
CA SER A 311 59.60 -13.60 24.18
C SER A 311 61.08 -13.40 23.86
N ASN A 312 61.74 -12.56 24.64
CA ASN A 312 63.11 -12.17 24.40
C ASN A 312 64.10 -13.00 25.22
N PHE A 313 63.69 -14.12 25.81
CA PHE A 313 64.62 -14.99 26.54
C PHE A 313 65.73 -15.47 25.59
N ALA A 314 65.34 -15.93 24.40
CA ALA A 314 66.29 -16.32 23.38
C ALA A 314 67.17 -15.15 22.92
N ASP A 315 66.60 -13.97 22.68
CA ASP A 315 67.36 -12.79 22.22
C ASP A 315 68.30 -12.25 23.29
N THR A 316 67.84 -12.20 24.55
CA THR A 316 68.64 -11.77 25.71
C THR A 316 69.79 -12.74 25.94
N VAL A 317 69.53 -14.05 25.89
CA VAL A 317 70.59 -15.07 25.99
C VAL A 317 71.59 -14.94 24.82
N ARG A 318 71.12 -14.62 23.60
CA ARG A 318 71.98 -14.41 22.41
C ARG A 318 72.76 -13.09 22.45
N SER A 319 72.19 -12.03 23.01
CA SER A 319 72.79 -10.69 23.07
C SER A 319 73.66 -10.47 24.32
N THR A 320 73.56 -11.37 25.31
CA THR A 320 74.39 -11.31 26.51
C THR A 320 75.84 -11.54 26.10
N VAL A 321 76.65 -10.50 26.25
CA VAL A 321 78.11 -10.59 26.06
C VAL A 321 78.65 -11.52 27.14
N LEU A 322 79.19 -12.66 26.70
CA LEU A 322 79.73 -13.69 27.57
C LEU A 322 81.11 -13.30 28.10
N THR A 323 81.14 -12.31 29.01
CA THR A 323 82.36 -11.85 29.67
C THR A 323 83.00 -13.00 30.47
N GLY A 324 84.19 -13.45 30.05
CA GLY A 324 84.91 -14.57 30.68
C GLY A 324 85.09 -15.83 29.82
N LEU A 325 84.73 -15.81 28.53
CA LEU A 325 85.00 -16.92 27.60
C LEU A 325 86.53 -17.18 27.47
N SER A 326 87.01 -18.34 27.93
CA SER A 326 88.41 -18.75 27.80
C SER A 326 88.61 -19.70 26.61
N THR A 327 89.45 -19.30 25.64
CA THR A 327 89.81 -20.12 24.46
C THR A 327 91.12 -20.88 24.64
N ALA A 328 91.67 -20.90 25.87
CA ALA A 328 93.03 -21.33 26.12
C ALA A 328 93.20 -22.86 26.21
N THR A 329 92.13 -23.63 26.44
CA THR A 329 92.21 -25.07 26.77
C THR A 329 91.39 -25.94 25.81
N ASN A 330 91.98 -27.02 25.29
CA ASN A 330 91.29 -28.02 24.46
C ASN A 330 90.76 -29.24 25.27
N ALA A 331 90.67 -29.08 26.59
CA ALA A 331 90.31 -30.15 27.52
C ALA A 331 88.87 -30.68 27.30
N VAL A 332 88.62 -31.90 27.78
CA VAL A 332 87.29 -32.53 27.77
C VAL A 332 86.30 -31.68 28.59
N ILE A 333 85.06 -31.54 28.09
CA ILE A 333 83.96 -30.84 28.76
C ILE A 333 83.44 -31.72 29.91
N THR A 334 83.30 -31.16 31.11
CA THR A 334 82.83 -31.88 32.31
C THR A 334 81.51 -31.31 32.82
N ALA A 335 80.76 -32.10 33.60
CA ALA A 335 79.47 -31.68 34.16
C ALA A 335 79.56 -30.50 35.15
N THR A 336 80.76 -30.18 35.62
CA THR A 336 81.06 -29.05 36.50
C THR A 336 81.37 -27.76 35.74
N ASP A 337 81.55 -27.82 34.43
CA ASP A 337 81.76 -26.62 33.62
C ASP A 337 80.49 -25.77 33.57
N THR A 338 80.66 -24.46 33.75
CA THR A 338 79.60 -23.52 33.38
C THR A 338 79.37 -23.59 31.87
N VAL A 339 78.17 -23.22 31.40
CA VAL A 339 77.85 -23.15 29.96
C VAL A 339 78.91 -22.33 29.20
N LEU A 340 79.42 -21.27 29.83
CA LEU A 340 80.48 -20.42 29.29
C LEU A 340 81.84 -21.16 29.17
N SER A 341 82.26 -21.91 30.19
CA SER A 341 83.49 -22.71 30.17
C SER A 341 83.43 -23.82 29.10
N ALA A 342 82.28 -24.51 29.02
CA ALA A 342 82.06 -25.59 28.06
C ALA A 342 82.11 -25.09 26.60
N LEU A 343 81.49 -23.93 26.32
CA LEU A 343 81.56 -23.28 25.01
C LEU A 343 82.99 -22.90 24.61
N GLY A 344 83.79 -22.38 25.55
CA GLY A 344 85.20 -22.04 25.31
C GLY A 344 86.05 -23.25 24.92
N LYS A 345 85.91 -24.36 25.67
CA LYS A 345 86.59 -25.63 25.37
C LYS A 345 86.17 -26.21 24.01
N LEU A 346 84.86 -26.23 23.72
CA LEU A 346 84.33 -26.72 22.44
C LEU A 346 84.89 -25.92 21.25
N GLN A 347 84.89 -24.58 21.36
CA GLN A 347 85.41 -23.72 20.30
C GLN A 347 86.89 -24.00 20.00
N LYS A 348 87.71 -24.23 21.03
CA LYS A 348 89.12 -24.60 20.84
C LYS A 348 89.28 -25.96 20.16
N GLN A 349 88.51 -26.97 20.55
CA GLN A 349 88.54 -28.30 19.92
C GLN A 349 88.15 -28.25 18.44
N ILE A 350 87.11 -27.49 18.08
CA ILE A 350 86.68 -27.30 16.69
C ILE A 350 87.77 -26.61 15.89
N THR A 351 88.38 -25.55 16.43
CA THR A 351 89.44 -24.80 15.74
C THR A 351 90.61 -25.71 15.39
N ASP A 352 91.05 -26.56 16.32
CA ASP A 352 92.17 -27.50 16.10
C ASP A 352 91.81 -28.59 15.06
N ASN A 353 90.60 -29.15 15.14
CA ASN A 353 90.14 -30.16 14.18
C ASN A 353 89.92 -29.57 12.77
N LEU A 354 89.44 -28.33 12.66
CA LEU A 354 89.28 -27.65 11.38
C LEU A 354 90.64 -27.37 10.72
N ALA A 355 91.65 -26.99 11.50
CA ALA A 355 93.02 -26.86 11.00
C ALA A 355 93.52 -28.21 10.43
N THR A 356 93.25 -29.32 11.13
CA THR A 356 93.59 -30.68 10.67
C THR A 356 92.87 -31.04 9.38
N LEU A 357 91.56 -30.80 9.28
CA LEU A 357 90.76 -31.08 8.08
C LEU A 357 91.15 -30.18 6.89
N THR A 358 91.44 -28.90 7.13
CA THR A 358 91.87 -27.98 6.07
C THR A 358 93.18 -28.45 5.45
N SER A 359 94.09 -28.94 6.29
CA SER A 359 95.31 -29.63 5.84
C SER A 359 94.97 -30.87 4.97
N HIS A 360 94.00 -31.67 5.40
CA HIS A 360 93.54 -32.85 4.64
C HIS A 360 92.88 -32.50 3.30
N ILE A 361 92.03 -31.47 3.22
CA ILE A 361 91.36 -31.05 1.98
C ILE A 361 92.35 -30.44 0.99
N GLY A 362 93.31 -29.66 1.49
CA GLY A 362 94.41 -29.15 0.68
C GLY A 362 95.32 -30.25 0.14
N ASN A 363 95.21 -31.47 0.67
CA ASN A 363 95.97 -32.62 0.23
C ASN A 363 95.41 -33.18 -1.10
N LYS A 364 96.05 -32.80 -2.21
CA LYS A 364 95.75 -33.33 -3.56
C LYS A 364 96.43 -34.67 -3.86
N SER A 365 97.07 -35.29 -2.87
CA SER A 365 97.61 -36.64 -3.02
C SER A 365 96.46 -37.66 -2.97
N ASN A 366 96.77 -38.96 -2.91
CA ASN A 366 95.81 -39.99 -2.54
C ASN A 366 95.93 -40.29 -1.03
N PRO A 367 95.52 -39.40 -0.10
CA PRO A 367 95.72 -39.59 1.34
C PRO A 367 94.94 -40.76 1.94
N HIS A 368 94.01 -41.31 1.16
CA HIS A 368 93.16 -42.44 1.52
C HIS A 368 93.43 -43.69 0.67
N ASP A 369 94.46 -43.67 -0.19
CA ASP A 369 94.90 -44.79 -1.03
C ASP A 369 93.79 -45.50 -1.84
N VAL A 370 92.79 -44.75 -2.34
CA VAL A 370 91.58 -45.29 -3.00
C VAL A 370 91.84 -45.79 -4.44
N LYS A 371 91.22 -46.91 -4.84
CA LYS A 371 91.27 -47.57 -6.17
C LYS A 371 89.87 -47.63 -6.83
N LYS A 372 89.77 -47.90 -8.14
CA LYS A 372 88.48 -47.99 -8.90
C LYS A 372 87.49 -49.01 -8.36
N ALA A 373 87.99 -50.08 -7.75
CA ALA A 373 87.17 -51.10 -7.11
C ALA A 373 86.49 -50.59 -5.84
N ASP A 374 87.09 -49.62 -5.14
CA ASP A 374 86.63 -49.14 -3.83
C ASP A 374 85.42 -48.19 -3.94
N VAL A 375 85.05 -47.77 -5.15
CA VAL A 375 83.87 -46.92 -5.43
C VAL A 375 82.83 -47.62 -6.30
N ASP A 376 82.92 -48.94 -6.45
CA ASP A 376 82.00 -49.78 -7.24
C ASP A 376 81.83 -49.37 -8.72
N LEU A 377 82.67 -48.46 -9.22
CA LEU A 377 82.73 -48.07 -10.63
C LEU A 377 83.60 -49.02 -11.46
N GLY A 378 83.94 -50.19 -10.91
CA GLY A 378 84.71 -51.22 -11.61
C GLY A 378 84.06 -51.68 -12.92
N ASN A 379 82.72 -51.60 -13.01
CA ASN A 379 81.94 -52.00 -14.19
C ASN A 379 81.47 -50.82 -15.07
N VAL A 380 81.65 -49.56 -14.66
CA VAL A 380 81.24 -48.39 -15.45
C VAL A 380 82.29 -48.10 -16.52
N GLN A 381 81.87 -48.24 -17.77
CA GLN A 381 82.71 -48.02 -18.94
C GLN A 381 82.83 -46.52 -19.24
N ASN A 382 84.01 -46.08 -19.68
CA ASN A 382 84.27 -44.68 -19.99
C ASN A 382 83.81 -44.34 -21.43
N TYR A 383 82.50 -44.21 -21.66
CA TYR A 383 81.91 -43.87 -22.98
C TYR A 383 81.39 -42.42 -23.06
N GLY A 384 81.29 -41.87 -24.29
CA GLY A 384 80.82 -40.50 -24.57
C GLY A 384 79.35 -40.40 -25.04
N ILE A 385 78.85 -39.19 -25.31
CA ILE A 385 77.44 -38.88 -25.68
C ILE A 385 77.19 -38.98 -27.21
N ALA A 386 75.99 -39.40 -27.62
CA ALA A 386 75.52 -39.58 -29.00
C ALA A 386 74.97 -38.30 -29.67
N THR A 387 75.04 -38.24 -31.01
CA THR A 387 74.57 -37.15 -31.86
C THR A 387 73.09 -37.30 -32.30
N GLN A 388 72.52 -36.30 -32.98
CA GLN A 388 71.11 -36.30 -33.40
C GLN A 388 70.78 -37.37 -34.43
N ALA A 389 71.60 -37.48 -35.46
CA ALA A 389 71.38 -38.47 -36.52
C ALA A 389 71.45 -39.88 -35.96
N GLU A 390 72.40 -40.14 -35.04
CA GLU A 390 72.55 -41.41 -34.33
C GLU A 390 71.30 -41.74 -33.47
N ALA A 391 70.56 -40.75 -33.00
CA ALA A 391 69.35 -40.95 -32.20
C ALA A 391 68.04 -41.02 -32.99
N GLU A 392 67.95 -40.33 -34.14
CA GLU A 392 66.81 -40.45 -35.07
C GLU A 392 66.84 -41.77 -35.86
N THR A 393 68.02 -42.41 -35.96
CA THR A 393 68.23 -43.72 -36.61
C THR A 393 68.37 -44.89 -35.64
N GLY A 394 69.00 -44.69 -34.48
CA GLY A 394 68.98 -45.61 -33.33
C GLY A 394 69.82 -46.89 -33.42
N THR A 395 71.09 -46.84 -33.86
CA THR A 395 71.90 -48.05 -34.17
C THR A 395 73.17 -48.33 -33.34
N SER A 396 73.66 -47.44 -32.46
CA SER A 396 74.93 -47.62 -31.68
C SER A 396 74.71 -47.92 -30.19
N ASN A 397 75.50 -48.85 -29.61
CA ASN A 397 75.47 -49.22 -28.18
C ASN A 397 76.67 -48.72 -27.34
N ALA A 398 77.67 -48.07 -27.95
CA ALA A 398 78.88 -47.59 -27.27
C ALA A 398 78.85 -46.08 -26.92
N LYS A 399 77.64 -45.52 -26.80
CA LYS A 399 77.36 -44.10 -26.56
C LYS A 399 76.12 -43.93 -25.70
N TYR A 400 76.01 -42.81 -25.00
CA TYR A 400 74.80 -42.43 -24.26
C TYR A 400 73.96 -41.40 -25.05
N VAL A 401 72.64 -41.56 -25.13
CA VAL A 401 71.71 -40.60 -25.79
C VAL A 401 71.11 -39.59 -24.79
N THR A 402 70.92 -38.33 -25.22
CA THR A 402 70.27 -37.30 -24.38
C THR A 402 68.77 -37.13 -24.71
N PRO A 403 67.95 -36.63 -23.77
CA PRO A 403 66.50 -36.42 -23.97
C PRO A 403 66.14 -35.52 -25.16
N LEU A 404 66.98 -34.53 -25.50
CA LEU A 404 66.78 -33.70 -26.69
C LEU A 404 66.75 -34.56 -27.96
N ARG A 405 67.65 -35.53 -28.04
CA ARG A 405 67.72 -36.42 -29.19
C ARG A 405 66.53 -37.37 -29.27
N VAL A 406 65.94 -37.72 -28.14
CA VAL A 406 64.70 -38.52 -28.06
C VAL A 406 63.49 -37.74 -28.59
N LYS A 407 63.31 -36.47 -28.20
CA LYS A 407 62.20 -35.65 -28.69
C LYS A 407 62.25 -35.45 -30.21
N GLN A 408 63.45 -35.23 -30.74
CA GLN A 408 63.68 -35.06 -32.18
C GLN A 408 63.24 -36.29 -32.99
N ALA A 409 63.39 -37.51 -32.44
CA ALA A 409 62.89 -38.73 -33.06
C ALA A 409 61.35 -38.84 -33.04
N ILE A 410 60.68 -38.30 -32.01
CA ILE A 410 59.22 -38.42 -31.81
C ILE A 410 58.41 -37.45 -32.68
N ASP A 411 58.87 -36.21 -32.88
CA ASP A 411 58.14 -35.20 -33.67
C ASP A 411 58.01 -35.55 -35.17
N LYS A 412 58.80 -36.53 -35.65
CA LYS A 412 58.79 -37.03 -37.03
C LYS A 412 57.54 -37.86 -37.39
N PHE A 413 56.72 -38.30 -36.42
CA PHE A 413 55.65 -39.30 -36.61
C PHE A 413 54.22 -38.84 -36.22
N LYS A 414 53.85 -37.56 -36.32
CA LYS A 414 52.50 -37.02 -35.92
C LYS A 414 51.48 -36.86 -37.09
N ILE A 415 50.20 -37.23 -36.89
CA ILE A 415 49.08 -37.23 -37.88
C ILE A 415 48.39 -35.83 -38.02
N LYS A 416 47.86 -35.50 -39.22
CA LYS A 416 47.27 -34.20 -39.66
C LYS A 416 45.95 -34.36 -40.47
N LYS A 417 44.73 -34.35 -39.87
CA LYS A 417 43.42 -33.84 -40.40
C LYS A 417 42.17 -34.44 -39.72
N VAL A 418 41.04 -33.72 -39.83
CA VAL A 418 39.77 -33.78 -39.06
C VAL A 418 38.67 -34.66 -39.72
N SER A 419 38.99 -35.50 -40.70
CA SER A 419 38.03 -36.44 -41.33
C SER A 419 37.87 -37.76 -40.57
N GLU A 420 38.18 -37.78 -39.27
CA GLU A 420 38.13 -38.95 -38.38
C GLU A 420 37.16 -38.73 -37.20
N LEU A 421 36.08 -37.96 -37.40
CA LEU A 421 35.01 -37.76 -36.41
C LEU A 421 33.64 -38.07 -37.06
N GLU A 422 33.14 -39.30 -36.91
CA GLU A 422 31.78 -39.74 -37.30
C GLU A 422 30.80 -39.63 -36.11
N ASN A 423 29.59 -39.09 -36.38
CA ASN A 423 28.30 -39.15 -35.64
C ASN A 423 27.73 -37.81 -35.10
N ASP A 424 26.79 -37.22 -35.84
CA ASP A 424 25.66 -36.47 -35.25
C ASP A 424 24.37 -36.74 -36.06
N LYS A 425 23.55 -37.68 -35.58
CA LYS A 425 22.31 -38.20 -36.22
C LYS A 425 21.04 -37.87 -35.41
N ASN A 426 21.09 -36.87 -34.53
CA ASN A 426 20.01 -36.59 -33.56
C ASN A 426 19.20 -35.30 -33.82
N TYR A 427 19.24 -34.71 -35.01
CA TYR A 427 18.45 -33.52 -35.33
C TYR A 427 17.65 -33.68 -36.63
N VAL A 428 16.32 -33.61 -36.50
CA VAL A 428 15.33 -33.60 -37.60
C VAL A 428 15.17 -32.16 -38.11
N THR A 429 15.10 -31.99 -39.42
CA THR A 429 15.06 -30.68 -40.07
C THR A 429 13.67 -30.05 -40.04
N SER A 430 13.59 -28.71 -40.13
CA SER A 430 12.32 -27.96 -40.15
C SER A 430 11.40 -28.34 -41.32
N ALA A 431 11.93 -28.97 -42.37
CA ALA A 431 11.16 -29.53 -43.48
C ALA A 431 10.40 -30.82 -43.11
N GLU A 432 10.87 -31.57 -42.12
CA GLU A 432 10.24 -32.83 -41.66
C GLU A 432 9.15 -32.58 -40.60
N LEU A 433 9.17 -31.40 -39.95
CA LEU A 433 8.10 -30.91 -39.05
C LEU A 433 6.88 -30.33 -39.79
N GLY A 434 7.04 -29.88 -41.03
CA GLY A 434 5.96 -29.30 -41.84
C GLY A 434 4.94 -30.32 -42.37
N ASN A 435 5.27 -31.61 -42.38
CA ASN A 435 4.43 -32.70 -42.92
C ASN A 435 3.72 -33.53 -41.83
N ALA A 436 3.79 -33.15 -40.55
CA ALA A 436 3.31 -33.96 -39.42
C ALA A 436 1.83 -33.76 -39.01
N GLY A 437 1.05 -32.96 -39.75
CA GLY A 437 -0.42 -33.04 -39.70
C GLY A 437 -1.10 -32.73 -38.36
N TYR A 438 -0.66 -31.69 -37.63
CA TYR A 438 -1.32 -31.24 -36.39
C TYR A 438 -2.29 -30.07 -36.62
N GLY A 439 -3.54 -30.42 -36.96
CA GLY A 439 -4.79 -29.85 -36.42
C GLY A 439 -5.08 -28.35 -36.54
N ASN A 440 -5.66 -27.93 -37.67
CA ASN A 440 -6.41 -26.67 -37.79
C ASN A 440 -7.83 -26.85 -37.22
N MET A 441 -8.22 -26.06 -36.22
CA MET A 441 -9.55 -26.07 -35.56
C MET A 441 -10.69 -25.47 -36.43
N MET A 442 -10.41 -25.06 -37.67
CA MET A 442 -11.37 -24.51 -38.65
C MET A 442 -11.70 -25.51 -39.78
N LYS A 443 -11.81 -26.80 -39.44
CA LYS A 443 -12.20 -27.84 -40.41
C LYS A 443 -13.72 -28.01 -40.37
N SER A 444 -14.36 -28.09 -41.54
CA SER A 444 -15.82 -28.22 -41.79
C SER A 444 -16.56 -29.37 -41.07
N ASP A 445 -15.83 -30.16 -40.28
CA ASP A 445 -16.36 -31.29 -39.52
C ASP A 445 -17.01 -30.84 -38.19
N TYR A 446 -16.77 -29.60 -37.74
CA TYR A 446 -17.20 -29.07 -36.43
C TYR A 446 -18.11 -27.82 -36.46
N ASP A 447 -18.13 -27.07 -37.56
CA ASP A 447 -19.02 -25.92 -37.82
C ASP A 447 -19.66 -26.19 -39.20
N LYS A 448 -20.76 -26.95 -39.22
CA LYS A 448 -21.34 -27.44 -40.49
C LYS A 448 -22.04 -26.34 -41.26
N ASN A 449 -22.51 -25.30 -40.57
CA ASN A 449 -23.19 -24.17 -41.21
C ASN A 449 -22.21 -23.04 -41.59
N ASN A 450 -20.95 -23.17 -41.18
CA ASN A 450 -19.81 -22.31 -41.51
C ASN A 450 -20.03 -20.85 -41.10
N ASN A 451 -20.66 -20.65 -39.94
CA ASN A 451 -20.93 -19.32 -39.37
C ASN A 451 -19.83 -18.85 -38.40
N GLY A 452 -18.79 -19.66 -38.20
CA GLY A 452 -17.65 -19.36 -37.33
C GLY A 452 -17.79 -19.88 -35.90
N ILE A 453 -18.83 -20.65 -35.58
CA ILE A 453 -19.08 -21.25 -34.25
C ILE A 453 -19.23 -22.77 -34.41
N VAL A 454 -18.59 -23.56 -33.54
CA VAL A 454 -18.74 -25.02 -33.56
C VAL A 454 -20.19 -25.37 -33.22
N ASP A 455 -20.92 -26.14 -34.05
CA ASP A 455 -22.39 -26.35 -33.94
C ASP A 455 -22.84 -26.88 -32.56
N LYS A 456 -21.97 -27.62 -31.85
CA LYS A 456 -22.25 -28.08 -30.46
C LYS A 456 -22.31 -26.95 -29.43
N ALA A 457 -21.80 -25.76 -29.76
CA ALA A 457 -21.80 -24.57 -28.92
C ALA A 457 -23.01 -23.64 -29.21
N GLU A 458 -23.79 -23.88 -30.27
CA GLU A 458 -24.96 -23.06 -30.63
C GLU A 458 -26.19 -23.25 -29.72
N ASP A 459 -26.15 -24.21 -28.78
CA ASP A 459 -27.21 -24.46 -27.80
C ASP A 459 -26.96 -23.75 -26.45
N SER A 460 -26.01 -22.79 -26.38
CA SER A 460 -25.56 -22.15 -25.14
C SER A 460 -26.64 -21.33 -24.40
N ASP A 461 -27.70 -20.92 -25.09
CA ASP A 461 -28.71 -19.99 -24.56
C ASP A 461 -29.98 -20.70 -24.05
N LYS A 462 -29.98 -22.04 -24.00
CA LYS A 462 -31.11 -22.86 -23.57
C LYS A 462 -30.73 -23.75 -22.38
N LEU A 463 -31.39 -23.57 -21.23
CA LEU A 463 -31.29 -24.52 -20.12
C LEU A 463 -32.36 -25.62 -20.29
N GLY A 464 -31.94 -26.85 -20.58
CA GLY A 464 -32.85 -28.00 -20.66
C GLY A 464 -33.88 -27.94 -21.80
N GLY A 465 -33.60 -27.17 -22.87
CA GLY A 465 -34.44 -27.10 -24.07
C GLY A 465 -35.63 -26.14 -24.00
N LYS A 466 -35.73 -25.30 -22.95
CA LYS A 466 -36.78 -24.29 -22.79
C LYS A 466 -36.21 -22.87 -22.78
N SER A 467 -36.92 -21.93 -23.42
CA SER A 467 -36.56 -20.51 -23.43
C SER A 467 -36.97 -19.83 -22.11
N ALA A 468 -36.27 -18.75 -21.72
CA ALA A 468 -36.52 -18.04 -20.46
C ALA A 468 -37.99 -17.60 -20.25
N SER A 469 -38.72 -17.34 -21.34
CA SER A 469 -40.14 -16.98 -21.36
C SER A 469 -41.12 -18.12 -20.99
N GLU A 470 -40.65 -19.35 -20.89
CA GLU A 470 -41.47 -20.52 -20.51
C GLU A 470 -41.43 -20.81 -18.99
N TYR A 471 -40.68 -20.02 -18.21
CA TYR A 471 -40.49 -20.22 -16.77
C TYR A 471 -41.26 -19.25 -15.86
N ALA A 472 -41.62 -18.05 -16.33
CA ALA A 472 -42.42 -17.07 -15.59
C ALA A 472 -43.11 -16.10 -16.55
N THR A 473 -44.39 -15.80 -16.34
CA THR A 473 -45.10 -14.77 -17.12
C THR A 473 -44.82 -13.37 -16.57
N LYS A 474 -45.00 -12.34 -17.40
CA LYS A 474 -44.87 -10.94 -16.95
C LYS A 474 -45.84 -10.61 -15.81
N GLU A 475 -47.03 -11.20 -15.81
CA GLU A 475 -48.00 -11.04 -14.73
C GLU A 475 -47.55 -11.72 -13.42
N ASP A 476 -46.86 -12.86 -13.52
CA ASP A 476 -46.22 -13.50 -12.36
C ASP A 476 -45.10 -12.63 -11.78
N MET A 477 -44.39 -11.86 -12.61
CA MET A 477 -43.34 -10.94 -12.17
C MET A 477 -43.90 -9.63 -11.61
N ASP A 478 -44.93 -9.07 -12.25
CA ASP A 478 -45.51 -7.76 -11.88
C ASP A 478 -46.31 -7.83 -10.56
N ASN A 479 -46.81 -9.02 -10.16
CA ASN A 479 -47.55 -9.23 -8.91
C ASN A 479 -46.67 -9.64 -7.70
N ILE A 480 -45.34 -9.69 -7.85
CA ILE A 480 -44.44 -10.01 -6.74
C ILE A 480 -44.16 -8.76 -5.90
N GLU A 481 -44.62 -8.78 -4.64
CA GLU A 481 -44.24 -7.80 -3.63
C GLU A 481 -43.26 -8.45 -2.65
N ILE A 482 -42.01 -7.97 -2.61
CA ILE A 482 -40.97 -8.47 -1.70
C ILE A 482 -40.59 -7.36 -0.72
N GLY A 483 -40.91 -7.57 0.56
CA GLY A 483 -40.59 -6.63 1.63
C GLY A 483 -39.16 -6.70 2.12
N GLY A 484 -38.45 -7.82 1.90
CA GLY A 484 -37.01 -8.04 2.15
C GLY A 484 -36.54 -7.94 3.60
N ARG A 485 -37.02 -6.96 4.36
CA ARG A 485 -36.73 -6.68 5.77
C ARG A 485 -37.60 -7.52 6.68
N ASN A 486 -36.96 -8.17 7.65
CA ASN A 486 -37.66 -8.78 8.76
C ASN A 486 -38.18 -7.71 9.73
N LEU A 487 -39.50 -7.65 9.92
CA LEU A 487 -40.23 -6.73 10.80
C LEU A 487 -40.39 -7.30 12.22
N ALA A 488 -40.17 -8.60 12.40
CA ALA A 488 -40.25 -9.26 13.70
C ALA A 488 -38.92 -9.14 14.46
N ILE A 489 -38.91 -8.27 15.46
CA ILE A 489 -37.73 -7.95 16.28
C ILE A 489 -37.50 -9.03 17.36
N GLY A 490 -36.25 -9.30 17.71
CA GLY A 490 -35.87 -10.31 18.69
C GLY A 490 -35.90 -11.73 18.12
N THR A 491 -35.85 -11.86 16.80
CA THR A 491 -35.82 -13.17 16.11
C THR A 491 -34.40 -13.71 16.00
N ALA A 492 -33.38 -12.85 16.10
CA ALA A 492 -31.98 -13.25 16.24
C ALA A 492 -31.50 -13.35 17.70
N THR A 493 -32.23 -12.77 18.65
CA THR A 493 -31.89 -12.70 20.09
C THR A 493 -32.92 -13.45 20.95
N ASP A 494 -32.85 -13.36 22.29
CA ASP A 494 -33.76 -14.08 23.20
C ASP A 494 -35.15 -13.42 23.27
N GLY A 495 -35.75 -13.18 22.11
CA GLY A 495 -36.94 -12.35 21.98
C GLY A 495 -38.27 -13.04 22.25
N PHE A 496 -38.27 -14.32 22.59
CA PHE A 496 -39.46 -15.14 22.74
C PHE A 496 -39.58 -15.73 24.15
N VAL A 497 -40.82 -15.79 24.63
CA VAL A 497 -41.21 -16.37 25.93
C VAL A 497 -42.31 -17.41 25.72
N ALA A 498 -42.46 -18.32 26.69
CA ALA A 498 -43.50 -19.33 26.66
C ALA A 498 -44.90 -18.69 26.75
N TYR A 499 -45.84 -19.23 25.98
CA TYR A 499 -47.27 -18.94 26.13
C TYR A 499 -47.95 -20.08 26.88
N ASN A 500 -48.72 -19.70 27.92
CA ASN A 500 -49.56 -20.58 28.72
C ASN A 500 -48.76 -21.70 29.43
N THR A 501 -49.29 -22.93 29.50
CA THR A 501 -48.72 -24.03 30.31
C THR A 501 -47.48 -24.71 29.68
N GLY A 502 -46.93 -24.21 28.57
CA GLY A 502 -45.72 -24.76 27.96
C GLY A 502 -44.42 -24.29 28.65
N LYS A 503 -43.32 -25.03 28.44
CA LYS A 503 -41.97 -24.64 28.89
C LYS A 503 -41.00 -24.59 27.70
N ILE A 504 -40.19 -23.53 27.63
CA ILE A 504 -39.04 -23.46 26.70
C ILE A 504 -37.91 -24.30 27.29
N LEU A 505 -37.40 -25.26 26.53
CA LEU A 505 -36.37 -26.22 26.96
C LEU A 505 -34.96 -25.78 26.56
N SER A 506 -34.82 -25.20 25.37
CA SER A 506 -33.54 -24.73 24.85
C SER A 506 -33.74 -23.56 23.89
N GLN A 507 -32.74 -22.68 23.89
CA GLN A 507 -32.58 -21.60 22.94
C GLN A 507 -31.13 -21.60 22.49
N ASP A 508 -30.90 -22.02 21.25
CA ASP A 508 -29.54 -22.04 20.70
C ASP A 508 -29.07 -20.61 20.36
N SER A 509 -27.76 -20.42 20.31
CA SER A 509 -27.17 -19.13 19.93
C SER A 509 -27.33 -18.85 18.43
N TYR A 510 -27.40 -17.56 18.09
CA TYR A 510 -27.31 -17.10 16.69
C TYR A 510 -25.97 -17.54 16.06
N PRO A 511 -25.91 -18.00 14.79
CA PRO A 511 -26.95 -17.97 13.75
C PRO A 511 -27.89 -19.18 13.70
N THR A 512 -27.67 -20.21 14.52
CA THR A 512 -28.47 -21.46 14.50
C THR A 512 -29.61 -21.44 15.52
N LYS A 513 -30.24 -20.28 15.72
CA LYS A 513 -31.17 -20.06 16.83
C LYS A 513 -32.45 -20.89 16.68
N ILE A 514 -32.53 -22.00 17.43
CA ILE A 514 -33.68 -22.88 17.53
C ILE A 514 -34.35 -22.65 18.88
N ILE A 515 -35.67 -22.43 18.86
CA ILE A 515 -36.48 -22.33 20.07
C ILE A 515 -37.27 -23.62 20.20
N ARG A 516 -36.95 -24.44 21.19
CA ARG A 516 -37.67 -25.67 21.53
C ARG A 516 -38.63 -25.42 22.69
N TRP A 517 -39.89 -25.79 22.52
CA TRP A 517 -40.83 -25.86 23.64
C TRP A 517 -41.53 -27.21 23.72
N GLU A 518 -41.93 -27.55 24.95
CA GLU A 518 -42.65 -28.77 25.28
C GLU A 518 -43.97 -28.44 25.99
N TYR A 519 -45.01 -29.22 25.68
CA TYR A 519 -46.33 -29.12 26.29
C TYR A 519 -46.33 -29.91 27.60
N THR A 520 -46.59 -29.22 28.72
CA THR A 520 -46.56 -29.86 30.06
C THR A 520 -47.92 -30.41 30.49
N SER A 521 -49.01 -29.93 29.88
CA SER A 521 -50.38 -30.35 30.14
C SER A 521 -51.22 -30.29 28.87
N ASN A 522 -52.43 -30.87 28.91
CA ASN A 522 -53.35 -30.83 27.78
C ASN A 522 -53.83 -29.40 27.54
N GLY A 523 -53.76 -28.92 26.29
CA GLY A 523 -54.28 -27.62 25.91
C GLY A 523 -53.44 -26.86 24.88
N THR A 524 -53.45 -25.54 25.00
CA THR A 524 -52.78 -24.62 24.07
C THR A 524 -51.51 -24.06 24.70
N ALA A 525 -50.39 -24.19 24.00
CA ALA A 525 -49.12 -23.61 24.39
C ALA A 525 -48.24 -23.36 23.16
N GLY A 526 -47.27 -22.46 23.31
CA GLY A 526 -46.35 -22.10 22.24
C GLY A 526 -45.37 -21.03 22.64
N ILE A 527 -44.93 -20.24 21.67
CA ILE A 527 -44.01 -19.12 21.86
C ILE A 527 -44.68 -17.81 21.44
N MET A 528 -44.38 -16.74 22.17
CA MET A 528 -44.76 -15.37 21.80
C MET A 528 -43.57 -14.44 22.01
N GLN A 529 -43.53 -13.31 21.31
CA GLN A 529 -42.50 -12.30 21.58
C GLN A 529 -42.66 -11.72 23.00
N SER A 530 -41.53 -11.57 23.70
CA SER A 530 -41.45 -10.95 25.03
C SER A 530 -41.78 -9.46 24.92
N THR A 531 -42.23 -8.85 26.02
CA THR A 531 -42.70 -7.45 26.06
C THR A 531 -41.70 -6.45 25.47
N GLN A 532 -40.39 -6.68 25.65
CA GLN A 532 -39.33 -5.81 25.13
C GLN A 532 -39.31 -5.71 23.59
N TYR A 533 -39.74 -6.77 22.91
CA TYR A 533 -39.64 -6.92 21.45
C TYR A 533 -40.98 -6.71 20.72
N ARG A 534 -42.06 -6.36 21.42
CA ARG A 534 -43.40 -6.09 20.84
C ARG A 534 -43.47 -4.71 20.19
N LYS A 535 -42.67 -4.51 19.16
CA LYS A 535 -42.50 -3.22 18.47
C LYS A 535 -42.70 -3.30 16.95
N MET A 536 -43.25 -4.42 16.46
CA MET A 536 -43.48 -4.61 15.02
C MET A 536 -44.63 -3.72 14.53
N GLN A 537 -44.36 -2.83 13.60
CA GLN A 537 -45.36 -1.91 13.05
C GLN A 537 -45.94 -2.46 11.75
N LEU A 538 -47.23 -2.82 11.77
CA LEU A 538 -47.96 -3.33 10.61
C LEU A 538 -49.11 -2.38 10.29
N VAL A 539 -49.29 -2.05 9.01
CA VAL A 539 -50.32 -1.14 8.52
C VAL A 539 -51.54 -1.95 8.09
N ARG A 540 -52.73 -1.56 8.54
CA ARG A 540 -53.98 -2.23 8.16
C ARG A 540 -54.21 -2.15 6.65
N GLY A 541 -54.72 -3.23 6.08
CA GLY A 541 -54.99 -3.36 4.65
C GLY A 541 -53.77 -3.79 3.82
N GLU A 542 -52.55 -3.66 4.36
CA GLU A 542 -51.34 -4.12 3.69
C GLU A 542 -51.14 -5.64 3.82
N VAL A 543 -50.50 -6.22 2.81
CA VAL A 543 -50.16 -7.65 2.77
C VAL A 543 -48.79 -7.88 3.41
N TYR A 544 -48.68 -8.93 4.21
CA TYR A 544 -47.46 -9.37 4.85
C TYR A 544 -47.31 -10.88 4.74
N THR A 545 -46.06 -11.34 4.76
CA THR A 545 -45.71 -12.76 4.77
C THR A 545 -45.03 -13.10 6.09
N LEU A 546 -45.65 -13.99 6.89
CA LEU A 546 -44.99 -14.68 7.99
C LEU A 546 -44.32 -15.93 7.42
N SER A 547 -43.06 -16.12 7.75
CA SER A 547 -42.31 -17.29 7.35
C SER A 547 -41.41 -17.77 8.49
N PHE A 548 -41.32 -19.08 8.70
CA PHE A 548 -40.41 -19.70 9.67
C PHE A 548 -40.08 -21.13 9.25
N GLU A 549 -39.20 -21.80 9.99
CA GLU A 549 -38.96 -23.24 9.85
C GLU A 549 -39.37 -23.95 11.12
N ALA A 550 -40.12 -25.03 10.97
CA ALA A 550 -40.68 -25.75 12.10
C ALA A 550 -40.53 -27.27 11.96
N ARG A 551 -40.34 -27.94 13.09
CA ARG A 551 -40.46 -29.40 13.25
C ARG A 551 -41.02 -29.71 14.62
N GLY A 552 -41.78 -30.79 14.77
CA GLY A 552 -42.35 -31.10 16.07
C GLY A 552 -43.40 -32.19 16.01
N LYS A 553 -43.74 -32.65 17.21
CA LYS A 553 -44.81 -33.61 17.49
C LYS A 553 -46.03 -32.84 17.99
N ILE A 554 -46.79 -32.26 17.07
CA ILE A 554 -48.03 -31.52 17.32
C ILE A 554 -49.11 -31.91 16.31
N PRO A 555 -50.42 -31.78 16.61
CA PRO A 555 -51.47 -32.18 15.68
C PRO A 555 -51.53 -31.28 14.43
N ALA A 556 -51.43 -29.96 14.61
CA ALA A 556 -51.37 -28.97 13.53
C ALA A 556 -50.94 -27.59 14.06
N LEU A 557 -50.48 -26.69 13.18
CA LEU A 557 -50.29 -25.27 13.49
C LEU A 557 -51.64 -24.53 13.50
N ASN A 558 -52.49 -24.89 14.46
CA ASN A 558 -53.87 -24.45 14.59
C ASN A 558 -54.07 -23.24 15.54
N TYR A 559 -53.00 -22.66 16.10
CA TYR A 559 -53.11 -21.53 17.03
C TYR A 559 -52.02 -20.47 16.78
N VAL A 560 -51.95 -19.95 15.55
CA VAL A 560 -50.96 -18.93 15.16
C VAL A 560 -51.65 -17.58 14.96
N TYR A 561 -51.10 -16.54 15.59
CA TYR A 561 -51.71 -15.21 15.63
C TYR A 561 -50.70 -14.10 15.38
N ILE A 562 -51.21 -13.04 14.75
CA ILE A 562 -50.64 -11.70 14.82
C ILE A 562 -51.37 -10.97 15.94
N MET A 563 -50.68 -10.86 17.06
CA MET A 563 -51.18 -10.22 18.26
C MET A 563 -51.02 -8.71 18.14
N ASN A 564 -51.95 -7.97 18.72
CA ASN A 564 -51.93 -6.51 18.72
C ASN A 564 -51.80 -6.00 20.15
N THR A 565 -51.00 -4.95 20.34
CA THR A 565 -50.89 -4.27 21.64
C THR A 565 -52.15 -3.48 21.97
N VAL A 566 -52.89 -3.04 20.95
CA VAL A 566 -54.20 -2.40 21.06
C VAL A 566 -55.14 -2.99 20.01
N GLY A 567 -56.39 -3.24 20.37
CA GLY A 567 -57.41 -3.82 19.48
C GLY A 567 -57.37 -5.35 19.40
N ASN A 568 -58.21 -5.91 18.52
CA ASN A 568 -58.41 -7.36 18.41
C ASN A 568 -57.22 -8.07 17.77
N ASN A 569 -56.78 -9.19 18.34
CA ASN A 569 -55.78 -10.08 17.76
C ASN A 569 -56.28 -10.69 16.45
N GLN A 570 -55.37 -10.91 15.50
CA GLN A 570 -55.68 -11.49 14.20
C GLN A 570 -55.21 -12.95 14.15
N SER A 571 -56.15 -13.88 13.99
CA SER A 571 -55.82 -15.28 13.74
C SER A 571 -55.34 -15.46 12.30
N ILE A 572 -54.19 -16.11 12.13
CA ILE A 572 -53.69 -16.55 10.82
C ILE A 572 -53.61 -18.08 10.71
N THR A 573 -54.16 -18.78 11.70
CA THR A 573 -54.26 -20.25 11.76
C THR A 573 -54.82 -20.86 10.47
N HIS A 574 -55.85 -20.27 9.87
CA HIS A 574 -56.53 -20.86 8.70
C HIS A 574 -55.62 -21.00 7.47
N LEU A 575 -54.50 -20.26 7.45
CA LEU A 575 -53.48 -20.33 6.40
C LEU A 575 -52.46 -21.45 6.64
N LEU A 576 -52.43 -22.02 7.85
CA LEU A 576 -51.38 -22.92 8.33
C LEU A 576 -51.90 -24.27 8.83
N SER A 577 -53.22 -24.41 9.05
CA SER A 577 -53.84 -25.57 9.69
C SER A 577 -53.67 -26.88 8.95
N THR A 578 -53.39 -26.85 7.63
CA THR A 578 -53.09 -28.04 6.81
C THR A 578 -51.61 -28.42 6.81
N THR A 579 -50.75 -27.66 7.49
CA THR A 579 -49.32 -27.91 7.54
C THR A 579 -48.98 -29.05 8.50
N THR A 580 -48.71 -30.23 7.97
CA THR A 580 -48.10 -31.32 8.73
C THR A 580 -46.60 -31.09 8.93
N LEU A 581 -46.11 -31.30 10.15
CA LEU A 581 -44.70 -31.19 10.55
C LEU A 581 -44.09 -32.57 10.77
N SER A 582 -42.79 -32.69 10.50
CA SER A 582 -42.00 -33.88 10.83
C SER A 582 -41.42 -33.74 12.24
N GLU A 583 -41.17 -34.85 12.93
CA GLU A 583 -40.41 -34.85 14.19
C GLU A 583 -38.88 -34.74 13.95
N THR A 584 -38.40 -35.05 12.74
CA THR A 584 -36.96 -35.13 12.45
C THR A 584 -36.47 -33.96 11.60
N SER A 585 -37.27 -33.54 10.61
CA SER A 585 -36.85 -32.58 9.58
C SER A 585 -37.59 -31.26 9.70
N PHE A 586 -36.85 -30.15 9.64
CA PHE A 586 -37.45 -28.82 9.55
C PHE A 586 -38.18 -28.65 8.23
N LYS A 587 -39.39 -28.09 8.30
CA LYS A 587 -40.20 -27.69 7.15
C LYS A 587 -40.35 -26.17 7.15
N ARG A 588 -40.14 -25.55 6.00
CA ARG A 588 -40.44 -24.13 5.79
C ARG A 588 -41.95 -23.93 5.81
N VAL A 589 -42.40 -23.08 6.72
CA VAL A 589 -43.81 -22.69 6.90
C VAL A 589 -43.96 -21.25 6.44
N THR A 590 -44.97 -20.96 5.63
CA THR A 590 -45.24 -19.61 5.10
C THR A 590 -46.74 -19.32 5.17
N ALA A 591 -47.11 -18.14 5.65
CA ALA A 591 -48.48 -17.62 5.66
C ALA A 591 -48.50 -16.19 5.14
N ILE A 592 -49.28 -15.95 4.09
CA ILE A 592 -49.52 -14.62 3.52
C ILE A 592 -50.83 -14.11 4.10
N PHE A 593 -50.81 -12.96 4.78
CA PHE A 593 -51.98 -12.39 5.43
C PHE A 593 -52.10 -10.89 5.17
N THR A 594 -53.32 -10.39 5.09
CA THR A 594 -53.61 -8.95 5.07
C THR A 594 -53.87 -8.47 6.49
N LYS A 595 -53.20 -7.41 6.95
CA LYS A 595 -53.39 -6.89 8.31
C LYS A 595 -54.83 -6.39 8.50
N SER A 596 -55.55 -6.94 9.48
CA SER A 596 -57.00 -6.68 9.64
C SER A 596 -57.35 -5.55 10.62
N THR A 597 -56.45 -5.25 11.56
CA THR A 597 -56.71 -4.36 12.72
C THR A 597 -55.66 -3.26 12.79
N ASP A 598 -56.02 -2.03 13.14
CA ASP A 598 -55.04 -0.98 13.43
C ASP A 598 -54.44 -1.18 14.84
N SER A 599 -53.12 -1.11 14.97
CA SER A 599 -52.43 -1.22 16.26
C SER A 599 -51.08 -0.50 16.18
N PRO A 600 -50.65 0.26 17.21
CA PRO A 600 -49.36 0.95 17.20
C PRO A 600 -48.20 -0.04 17.08
N TYR A 601 -48.31 -1.20 17.75
CA TYR A 601 -47.40 -2.32 17.61
C TYR A 601 -48.15 -3.65 17.58
N SER A 602 -47.61 -4.60 16.84
CA SER A 602 -48.03 -5.99 16.76
C SER A 602 -46.88 -6.89 17.21
N TYR A 603 -47.17 -8.18 17.40
CA TYR A 603 -46.18 -9.21 17.66
C TYR A 603 -46.68 -10.58 17.21
N VAL A 604 -45.76 -11.50 16.93
CA VAL A 604 -46.11 -12.85 16.48
C VAL A 604 -46.22 -13.81 17.66
N MET A 605 -47.24 -14.67 17.59
CA MET A 605 -47.40 -15.82 18.47
C MET A 605 -47.54 -17.07 17.60
N ILE A 606 -46.67 -18.05 17.85
CA ILE A 606 -46.67 -19.34 17.15
C ILE A 606 -46.98 -20.41 18.20
N SER A 607 -48.17 -21.00 18.09
CA SER A 607 -48.69 -21.95 19.07
C SER A 607 -49.56 -23.00 18.39
N SER A 608 -49.91 -24.04 19.14
CA SER A 608 -50.82 -25.10 18.72
C SER A 608 -51.74 -25.46 19.90
N SER A 609 -53.01 -25.75 19.61
CA SER A 609 -54.04 -26.19 20.55
C SER A 609 -54.26 -27.70 20.47
N ASP A 610 -55.01 -28.24 21.43
CA ASP A 610 -55.39 -29.66 21.49
C ASP A 610 -54.19 -30.61 21.60
N ASN A 611 -53.09 -30.10 22.16
CA ASN A 611 -51.88 -30.87 22.44
C ASN A 611 -52.03 -31.63 23.75
N VAL A 612 -51.29 -32.73 23.86
CA VAL A 612 -51.15 -33.53 25.09
C VAL A 612 -49.75 -33.36 25.68
N SER A 613 -49.58 -33.74 26.95
CA SER A 613 -48.27 -33.74 27.61
C SER A 613 -47.24 -34.57 26.83
N GLY A 614 -46.04 -34.02 26.62
CA GLY A 614 -44.96 -34.65 25.84
C GLY A 614 -44.97 -34.35 24.34
N ASN A 615 -45.98 -33.63 23.84
CA ASN A 615 -45.88 -32.95 22.54
C ASN A 615 -44.80 -31.86 22.62
N TRP A 616 -44.22 -31.50 21.49
CA TRP A 616 -43.19 -30.46 21.43
C TRP A 616 -43.11 -29.87 20.03
N LEU A 617 -42.63 -28.63 19.92
CA LEU A 617 -42.38 -27.96 18.66
C LEU A 617 -41.08 -27.16 18.76
N GLU A 618 -40.33 -27.17 17.66
CA GLU A 618 -39.12 -26.40 17.46
C GLU A 618 -39.34 -25.46 16.30
N VAL A 619 -39.02 -24.19 16.52
CA VAL A 619 -39.12 -23.15 15.49
C VAL A 619 -37.81 -22.39 15.41
N LYS A 620 -37.40 -22.06 14.19
CA LYS A 620 -36.28 -21.17 13.89
C LYS A 620 -36.61 -20.27 12.71
N ASN A 621 -35.74 -19.29 12.45
CA ASN A 621 -35.81 -18.47 11.24
C ASN A 621 -37.16 -17.75 11.08
N ILE A 622 -37.70 -17.19 12.17
CA ILE A 622 -38.98 -16.46 12.18
C ILE A 622 -38.79 -15.09 11.53
N LYS A 623 -39.49 -14.84 10.43
CA LYS A 623 -39.48 -13.58 9.70
C LYS A 623 -40.90 -13.14 9.35
N ILE A 624 -41.19 -11.87 9.56
CA ILE A 624 -42.36 -11.21 8.99
C ILE A 624 -41.86 -10.13 8.05
N GLU A 625 -42.34 -10.10 6.82
CA GLU A 625 -41.95 -9.09 5.83
C GLU A 625 -43.18 -8.56 5.07
N LYS A 626 -43.10 -7.33 4.56
CA LYS A 626 -44.15 -6.77 3.70
C LYS A 626 -44.24 -7.56 2.39
N GLY A 627 -45.42 -7.64 1.79
CA GLY A 627 -45.63 -8.29 0.50
C GLY A 627 -45.98 -9.77 0.60
N ASN A 628 -46.07 -10.42 -0.56
CA ASN A 628 -46.69 -11.72 -0.75
C ASN A 628 -45.69 -12.86 -1.04
N LYS A 629 -44.38 -12.59 -0.92
CA LYS A 629 -43.32 -13.58 -1.14
C LYS A 629 -42.40 -13.67 0.06
N ALA A 630 -42.25 -14.89 0.58
CA ALA A 630 -41.25 -15.19 1.60
C ALA A 630 -39.85 -15.15 0.98
N THR A 631 -38.93 -14.46 1.65
CA THR A 631 -37.50 -14.49 1.37
C THR A 631 -36.75 -15.28 2.44
N ASP A 632 -35.46 -15.51 2.23
CA ASP A 632 -34.63 -16.15 3.24
C ASP A 632 -34.60 -15.32 4.53
N TRP A 633 -34.46 -16.03 5.65
CA TRP A 633 -34.45 -15.38 6.94
C TRP A 633 -33.22 -14.48 7.09
N THR A 634 -33.47 -13.27 7.57
CA THR A 634 -32.46 -12.32 7.99
C THR A 634 -32.87 -11.77 9.36
N PRO A 635 -31.93 -11.41 10.24
CA PRO A 635 -32.26 -10.67 11.44
C PRO A 635 -33.06 -9.40 11.12
N ALA A 636 -33.91 -8.96 12.04
CA ALA A 636 -34.46 -7.62 11.96
C ALA A 636 -33.31 -6.61 12.05
N HIS A 637 -33.39 -5.52 11.29
CA HIS A 637 -32.30 -4.53 11.31
C HIS A 637 -32.12 -3.93 12.72
N GLU A 638 -33.18 -3.90 13.55
CA GLU A 638 -33.14 -3.44 14.93
C GLU A 638 -32.31 -4.39 15.83
N ASP A 639 -32.29 -5.69 15.52
CA ASP A 639 -31.53 -6.70 16.27
C ASP A 639 -30.02 -6.53 16.06
N ILE A 640 -29.62 -6.05 14.87
CA ILE A 640 -28.22 -5.75 14.53
C ILE A 640 -27.84 -4.32 14.96
N GLN A 641 -28.80 -3.39 14.89
CA GLN A 641 -28.57 -1.98 15.21
C GLN A 641 -28.09 -1.77 16.65
N ALA A 642 -28.59 -2.54 17.62
CA ALA A 642 -28.14 -2.42 19.02
C ALA A 642 -26.64 -2.76 19.21
N ASP A 643 -26.14 -3.77 18.49
CA ASP A 643 -24.73 -4.16 18.51
C ASP A 643 -23.86 -3.12 17.79
N ILE A 644 -24.33 -2.61 16.65
CA ILE A 644 -23.68 -1.52 15.92
C ILE A 644 -23.64 -0.26 16.78
N ASP A 645 -24.73 0.13 17.44
CA ASP A 645 -24.82 1.34 18.26
C ASP A 645 -23.85 1.31 19.43
N THR A 646 -23.74 0.15 20.06
CA THR A 646 -22.78 -0.06 21.14
C THR A 646 -21.34 0.13 20.62
N LYS A 647 -20.99 -0.50 19.49
CA LYS A 647 -19.64 -0.49 18.92
C LYS A 647 -19.25 0.80 18.20
N THR A 648 -20.22 1.56 17.70
CA THR A 648 -20.02 2.86 17.03
C THR A 648 -20.10 4.04 17.99
N SER A 649 -20.36 3.81 19.28
CA SER A 649 -20.31 4.86 20.29
C SER A 649 -18.88 5.35 20.51
N LYS A 650 -18.73 6.67 20.69
CA LYS A 650 -17.45 7.29 21.04
C LYS A 650 -16.87 6.68 22.33
N GLU A 651 -17.73 6.42 23.31
CA GLU A 651 -17.35 5.81 24.59
C GLU A 651 -16.75 4.42 24.42
N TYR A 652 -17.32 3.56 23.56
CA TYR A 652 -16.76 2.26 23.27
C TYR A 652 -15.40 2.38 22.57
N VAL A 653 -15.29 3.25 21.56
CA VAL A 653 -14.02 3.49 20.86
C VAL A 653 -12.96 4.04 21.79
N ASP A 654 -13.29 5.00 22.66
CA ASP A 654 -12.37 5.54 23.68
C ASP A 654 -11.93 4.44 24.66
N THR A 655 -12.84 3.58 25.09
CA THR A 655 -12.53 2.45 25.98
C THR A 655 -11.57 1.47 25.32
N GLN A 656 -11.79 1.15 24.04
CA GLN A 656 -10.87 0.30 23.26
C GLN A 656 -9.54 0.99 22.98
N LEU A 657 -9.50 2.32 22.84
CA LEU A 657 -8.26 3.07 22.61
C LEU A 657 -7.43 3.21 23.91
N ASN A 658 -8.08 3.27 25.07
CA ASN A 658 -7.45 3.33 26.39
C ASN A 658 -6.70 2.04 26.78
N THR A 659 -6.98 0.91 26.10
CA THR A 659 -6.19 -0.33 26.22
C THR A 659 -4.97 -0.33 25.30
N LYS A 660 -4.71 0.76 24.58
CA LYS A 660 -3.57 0.92 23.68
C LYS A 660 -2.68 2.09 24.13
N VAL A 661 -1.45 2.08 23.65
CA VAL A 661 -0.46 3.15 23.87
C VAL A 661 0.15 3.60 22.53
N ASP A 662 0.63 4.84 22.45
CA ASP A 662 1.16 5.43 21.21
C ASP A 662 2.46 4.80 20.75
N LYS A 663 2.49 4.35 19.49
CA LYS A 663 3.69 3.86 18.84
C LYS A 663 4.63 5.01 18.55
N VAL A 664 5.79 5.00 19.18
CA VAL A 664 6.86 5.97 18.94
C VAL A 664 8.03 5.25 18.27
N SER A 665 8.53 5.81 17.16
CA SER A 665 9.67 5.23 16.45
C SER A 665 10.89 5.12 17.38
N GLY A 666 11.51 3.94 17.44
CA GLY A 666 12.66 3.65 18.32
C GLY A 666 12.31 3.10 19.71
N LYS A 667 11.07 3.32 20.20
CA LYS A 667 10.60 2.84 21.51
C LYS A 667 9.87 1.50 21.39
N GLN A 668 9.99 0.66 22.42
CA GLN A 668 9.22 -0.58 22.56
C GLN A 668 8.50 -0.61 23.91
N LEU A 669 7.51 -1.49 24.06
CA LEU A 669 6.88 -1.73 25.34
C LEU A 669 7.89 -2.37 26.30
N SER A 670 8.09 -1.79 27.47
CA SER A 670 9.10 -2.21 28.45
C SER A 670 8.59 -1.99 29.88
N THR A 671 9.18 -2.67 30.84
CA THR A 671 8.97 -2.49 32.28
C THR A 671 9.78 -1.34 32.89
N GLU A 672 10.56 -0.58 32.10
CA GLU A 672 11.50 0.46 32.58
C GLU A 672 12.49 -0.06 33.65
N ASP A 673 12.98 -1.29 33.50
CA ASP A 673 13.80 -1.95 34.53
C ASP A 673 15.26 -1.46 34.60
N TYR A 674 15.67 -0.48 33.77
CA TYR A 674 17.07 -0.02 33.68
C TYR A 674 17.22 1.49 33.63
N THR A 675 18.00 2.04 34.56
CA THR A 675 18.40 3.44 34.54
C THR A 675 19.39 3.74 33.40
N THR A 676 19.46 5.00 32.94
CA THR A 676 20.46 5.47 31.97
C THR A 676 21.91 5.17 32.41
N THR A 677 22.15 5.16 33.72
CA THR A 677 23.46 4.81 34.30
C THR A 677 23.80 3.34 34.09
N GLU A 678 22.83 2.44 34.27
CA GLU A 678 23.01 1.00 34.04
C GLU A 678 23.23 0.69 32.56
N LYS A 679 22.51 1.38 31.66
CA LYS A 679 22.75 1.29 30.21
C LYS A 679 24.13 1.76 29.81
N THR A 680 24.59 2.88 30.35
CA THR A 680 25.93 3.40 30.05
C THR A 680 27.01 2.43 30.53
N LYS A 681 26.83 1.84 31.72
CA LYS A 681 27.74 0.80 32.24
C LYS A 681 27.80 -0.41 31.32
N LEU A 682 26.66 -0.84 30.77
CA LEU A 682 26.56 -1.98 29.88
C LEU A 682 27.09 -1.70 28.46
N ALA A 683 26.81 -0.52 27.90
CA ALA A 683 27.30 -0.10 26.60
C ALA A 683 28.83 -0.11 26.55
N ASN A 684 29.48 0.25 27.67
CA ASN A 684 30.92 0.25 27.85
C ASN A 684 31.54 -1.15 28.07
N ILE A 685 30.75 -2.22 28.17
CA ILE A 685 31.27 -3.59 28.16
C ILE A 685 31.59 -3.95 26.70
N GLU A 686 32.86 -4.23 26.39
CA GLU A 686 33.26 -4.66 25.04
C GLU A 686 32.82 -6.10 24.74
N TYR A 687 32.68 -6.43 23.45
CA TYR A 687 32.38 -7.80 23.03
C TYR A 687 33.51 -8.75 23.47
N GLY A 688 33.19 -9.75 24.30
CA GLY A 688 34.18 -10.64 24.89
C GLY A 688 34.88 -10.09 26.14
N ALA A 689 34.31 -9.09 26.82
CA ALA A 689 34.77 -8.73 28.18
C ALA A 689 34.77 -9.97 29.09
N ASN A 690 35.88 -10.18 29.82
CA ASN A 690 36.30 -11.41 30.52
C ASN A 690 37.09 -12.43 29.69
N LYS A 691 37.28 -12.23 28.37
CA LYS A 691 38.24 -12.99 27.56
C LYS A 691 39.66 -12.43 27.74
N TYR A 692 40.11 -12.31 28.99
CA TYR A 692 41.52 -12.01 29.26
C TYR A 692 42.37 -13.17 28.77
N THR A 693 42.90 -13.02 27.57
CA THR A 693 43.86 -13.94 26.99
C THR A 693 45.22 -13.40 27.40
N HIS A 694 45.82 -13.98 28.43
CA HIS A 694 47.14 -13.55 28.88
C HIS A 694 48.09 -13.54 27.67
N PRO A 695 48.77 -12.42 27.39
CA PRO A 695 49.64 -12.36 26.23
C PRO A 695 50.71 -13.45 26.34
N ALA A 696 51.03 -14.11 25.23
CA ALA A 696 52.05 -15.15 25.21
C ALA A 696 53.44 -14.61 25.61
N THR A 697 53.62 -13.28 25.58
CA THR A 697 54.89 -12.58 25.76
C THR A 697 54.69 -11.18 26.34
N HIS A 698 55.53 -10.75 27.29
CA HIS A 698 55.49 -9.42 27.91
C HIS A 698 56.74 -8.58 27.58
N PRO A 699 56.63 -7.25 27.39
CA PRO A 699 57.79 -6.36 27.26
C PRO A 699 58.63 -6.29 28.54
N VAL A 700 59.95 -6.22 28.44
CA VAL A 700 60.86 -6.23 29.61
C VAL A 700 60.70 -5.00 30.51
N ASP A 701 60.20 -3.91 29.95
CA ASP A 701 59.95 -2.64 30.64
C ASP A 701 58.87 -2.77 31.73
N MET A 702 58.05 -3.83 31.65
CA MET A 702 57.09 -4.20 32.70
C MET A 702 57.73 -4.95 33.88
N ILE A 703 59.01 -5.34 33.79
CA ILE A 703 59.77 -6.01 34.86
C ILE A 703 60.61 -4.98 35.62
N VAL A 704 60.02 -4.38 36.65
CA VAL A 704 60.74 -3.47 37.55
C VAL A 704 61.52 -4.29 38.59
N GLY A 705 62.83 -4.06 38.70
CA GLY A 705 63.69 -4.63 39.76
C GLY A 705 64.72 -5.67 39.35
N LEU A 706 64.67 -6.23 38.12
CA LEU A 706 65.68 -7.20 37.65
C LEU A 706 66.92 -6.54 37.03
N HIS A 707 66.79 -5.30 36.57
CA HIS A 707 67.85 -4.54 35.87
C HIS A 707 69.07 -4.26 36.75
N SER A 708 68.89 -4.18 38.07
CA SER A 708 69.96 -3.85 39.02
C SER A 708 70.85 -5.07 39.29
N ILE A 709 70.25 -6.24 39.49
CA ILE A 709 70.96 -7.50 39.86
C ILE A 709 71.67 -8.10 38.64
N ALA A 710 71.05 -8.02 37.46
CA ALA A 710 71.65 -8.51 36.21
C ALA A 710 72.90 -7.72 35.80
N LYS A 711 73.08 -6.48 36.29
CA LYS A 711 74.27 -5.66 36.06
C LYS A 711 75.34 -5.82 37.12
N SER A 712 74.98 -6.01 38.39
CA SER A 712 75.94 -6.05 39.49
C SER A 712 76.44 -7.46 39.82
N GLY A 713 75.66 -8.50 39.52
CA GLY A 713 75.94 -9.87 39.99
C GLY A 713 75.87 -10.03 41.52
N ASN A 714 75.46 -8.98 42.25
CA ASN A 714 75.48 -8.94 43.70
C ASN A 714 74.11 -9.35 44.26
N TYR A 715 74.10 -10.42 45.05
CA TYR A 715 72.91 -10.98 45.70
C TYR A 715 72.17 -9.97 46.61
N ASN A 716 72.88 -8.95 47.12
CA ASN A 716 72.31 -7.98 48.06
C ASN A 716 71.36 -6.95 47.43
N ASP A 717 71.27 -6.89 46.11
CA ASP A 717 70.41 -5.93 45.39
C ASP A 717 68.97 -6.45 45.20
N LEU A 718 68.61 -7.60 45.80
CA LEU A 718 67.23 -8.11 45.85
C LEU A 718 66.39 -7.37 46.91
N SER A 719 65.34 -6.66 46.48
CA SER A 719 64.36 -5.99 47.34
C SER A 719 63.46 -6.93 48.17
N SER A 720 63.55 -8.24 47.94
CA SER A 720 62.70 -9.27 48.57
C SER A 720 63.50 -10.52 48.94
N LYS A 721 64.70 -10.35 49.51
CA LYS A 721 65.54 -11.49 49.91
C LYS A 721 64.89 -12.31 51.03
N PRO A 722 64.96 -13.66 51.00
CA PRO A 722 64.53 -14.49 52.12
C PRO A 722 65.31 -14.13 53.39
N THR A 723 64.62 -13.84 54.48
CA THR A 723 65.22 -13.38 55.75
C THR A 723 65.99 -14.48 56.52
N LYS A 724 66.01 -15.72 56.04
CA LYS A 724 66.60 -16.87 56.74
C LYS A 724 67.95 -17.30 56.16
N LEU A 725 68.95 -16.41 56.19
CA LEU A 725 70.36 -16.82 56.20
C LEU A 725 71.04 -16.55 57.54
N SER A 726 70.45 -15.70 58.39
CA SER A 726 70.99 -15.37 59.72
C SER A 726 70.98 -16.55 60.69
N GLN A 727 70.13 -17.56 60.48
CA GLN A 727 70.12 -18.77 61.31
C GLN A 727 71.36 -19.64 61.04
N PHE A 728 71.75 -19.81 59.77
CA PHE A 728 72.91 -20.63 59.38
C PHE A 728 74.25 -19.97 59.75
N GLU A 729 74.35 -18.64 59.63
CA GLU A 729 75.54 -17.90 60.08
C GLU A 729 75.67 -17.84 61.61
N ASN A 730 74.56 -17.87 62.35
CA ASN A 730 74.57 -17.95 63.81
C ASN A 730 74.84 -19.38 64.31
N ASP A 731 74.41 -20.41 63.59
CA ASP A 731 74.73 -21.81 63.87
C ASP A 731 76.22 -22.11 63.60
N ILE A 732 76.84 -21.47 62.60
CA ILE A 732 78.29 -21.55 62.34
C ILE A 732 79.11 -20.78 63.39
N LYS A 733 78.63 -19.61 63.85
CA LYS A 733 79.33 -18.79 64.87
C LYS A 733 79.17 -19.34 66.29
N SER A 734 78.06 -20.00 66.61
CA SER A 734 77.86 -20.64 67.92
C SER A 734 78.70 -21.91 68.10
N TYR A 735 79.13 -22.56 67.02
CA TYR A 735 80.02 -23.72 67.07
C TYR A 735 81.50 -23.37 67.38
N HIS A 736 81.87 -22.08 67.45
CA HIS A 736 83.26 -21.63 67.70
C HIS A 736 83.53 -21.07 69.10
N LYS A 737 82.56 -21.11 70.03
CA LYS A 737 82.82 -20.77 71.44
C LYS A 737 82.52 -21.95 72.36
N GLY A 738 83.53 -22.80 72.50
CA GLY A 738 83.66 -23.71 73.63
C GLY A 738 83.21 -25.14 73.33
N SER A 739 84.07 -25.92 72.68
CA SER A 739 84.45 -27.28 73.09
C SER A 739 85.52 -27.83 72.15
N THR A 740 86.47 -28.55 72.75
CA THR A 740 87.71 -29.11 72.18
C THR A 740 87.53 -29.94 70.90
N PRO A 741 88.55 -29.97 70.01
CA PRO A 741 88.51 -30.74 68.77
C PRO A 741 88.60 -32.25 69.06
N PRO A 742 87.80 -33.11 68.41
CA PRO A 742 88.09 -34.53 68.39
C PRO A 742 89.21 -34.79 67.38
N THR A 743 90.30 -35.31 67.92
CA THR A 743 91.40 -35.93 67.18
C THR A 743 90.87 -37.08 66.32
N ASN A 744 90.95 -36.98 64.99
CA ASN A 744 91.36 -38.13 64.20
C ASN A 744 91.91 -37.71 62.82
N THR A 745 93.09 -38.25 62.59
CA THR A 745 94.04 -38.05 61.51
C THR A 745 93.53 -38.59 60.17
N ASN A 746 93.34 -37.71 59.19
CA ASN A 746 93.80 -37.88 57.80
C ASN A 746 93.21 -36.78 56.93
N LEU A 747 94.01 -35.75 56.64
CA LEU A 747 94.28 -35.22 55.30
C LEU A 747 95.16 -33.99 55.47
N LEU A 748 96.39 -34.09 54.98
CA LEU A 748 97.39 -33.04 54.99
C LEU A 748 96.82 -31.76 54.34
N TRP A 749 96.92 -30.67 55.07
CA TRP A 749 97.13 -29.35 54.48
C TRP A 749 98.46 -29.38 53.71
N LEU A 750 98.40 -29.19 52.40
CA LEU A 750 99.52 -28.67 51.63
C LEU A 750 99.20 -27.21 51.30
N ASP A 751 99.67 -26.36 52.20
CA ASP A 751 100.03 -24.99 51.92
C ASP A 751 101.22 -24.99 50.96
N THR A 752 101.20 -24.19 49.90
CA THR A 752 102.42 -23.56 49.35
C THR A 752 102.04 -22.42 48.39
N ASN A 753 102.47 -21.23 48.80
CA ASN A 753 102.57 -20.00 48.02
C ASN A 753 103.26 -20.17 46.65
N SER A 754 102.70 -19.55 45.62
CA SER A 754 103.37 -18.73 44.57
C SER A 754 102.32 -18.02 43.73
#